data_AF-A0A9E1ZW08-F1
#
_entry.id   AF-A0A9E1ZW08-F1
#
_cell.length_a   1.000
_cell.length_b   1.000
_cell.length_c   1.000
_cell.angle_alpha   90.00
_cell.angle_beta   90.00
_cell.angle_gamma   90.00
#
_symmetry.space_group_name_H-M   'P 1'
#
loop_
_entity.id
_entity.type
_entity.pdbx_description
1 polymer ?
#
loop_
_entity_poly.entity_id
_entity_poly.type
_entity_poly.pdbx_seq_one_letter_code
_entity_poly.pdbx_strand_id
1 'polypeptide(L)'
;MVTWVSYGLALAGALATVYIQFRRPIKFSGQKSVIYFAAIWISILLLEYYILGPASHISWNIDGNIGATFFTYLTERHLGGQVAHGYGGAFDIDTIMGFGTQIFSLERILFSFLPTWFAILVLKIAVAAVGFSGAYRLVRAMGPSGREVAAVLAALFTVAVPYNLNATTWNGLGYAVLPWVLYFAFARADRRYYLPGLVILGVMASTTEPLHTFLSIAAAVFAGVALTGRMRPQTIVLPLVIIGVFMLINWHEVLYALKQIAPLTIRGRIIFGDLTLIEAISRAMTAFPSSRVGTVVLAISLMVLAYKRDPFFWNALATALLLLTCYVALVWLPWEIIGLKVLKGLSPHYLYFATSALMLPIAARAISAASIPASSSQVSGNTPSARKWPIAIAFAGSVALLIIYKVEHGANFIYYRGQTQFGTIENLKNPDWSHPEPFRVVTLRHQQPEPELAAAFYGFDTYDGTLNLAPAAYSIYWHHGILRGKGTEGFFGRLTMDRQYFSDGLYHIERQANLEMLKIANVAFIISPIAISSNNLHLVSGPKTAPVQLQDGLRKYVWYRLMKALHYGKVYVYALADPLPRVFAAQRIHRVKSATTEIELLKTVSRLAPHRTAVFQDNAKIISKSRDLKSMHVRTFSKAVNGYDVTIDAPDGGVLILNVPYLSFWKATDGKGNSLPISPVNMIHMSVVVQPGTKSVSFRYRRPTLR
;
A
#
# COMPACT_ATOMS: atom_id res chain seq x y z
N MET A 1 12.34 -24.09 0.95
CA MET A 1 13.73 -24.06 0.44
C MET A 1 14.37 -22.67 0.59
N VAL A 2 13.84 -21.61 -0.02
CA VAL A 2 14.40 -20.24 0.05
C VAL A 2 14.68 -19.79 1.48
N THR A 3 13.74 -19.98 2.41
CA THR A 3 13.90 -19.64 3.82
C THR A 3 15.09 -20.34 4.47
N TRP A 4 15.26 -21.66 4.26
CA TRP A 4 16.40 -22.40 4.81
C TRP A 4 17.74 -21.96 4.21
N VAL A 5 17.79 -21.73 2.90
CA VAL A 5 18.98 -21.20 2.23
C VAL A 5 19.33 -19.82 2.78
N SER A 6 18.33 -18.95 2.97
CA SER A 6 18.53 -17.61 3.54
C SER A 6 19.13 -17.68 4.94
N TYR A 7 18.64 -18.58 5.81
CA TYR A 7 19.16 -18.74 7.16
C TYR A 7 20.56 -19.35 7.20
N GLY A 8 20.85 -20.33 6.33
CA GLY A 8 22.19 -20.91 6.21
C GLY A 8 23.23 -19.87 5.77
N LEU A 9 22.92 -19.09 4.73
CA LEU A 9 23.81 -18.01 4.25
C LEU A 9 23.94 -16.89 5.29
N ALA A 10 22.85 -16.54 5.98
CA ALA A 10 22.86 -15.54 7.03
C ALA A 10 23.73 -15.96 8.22
N LEU A 11 23.66 -17.23 8.62
CA LEU A 11 24.52 -17.79 9.68
C LEU A 11 25.99 -17.76 9.25
N ALA A 12 26.30 -18.21 8.03
CA ALA A 12 27.67 -18.17 7.51
C ALA A 12 28.22 -16.73 7.46
N GLY A 13 27.43 -15.78 6.95
CA GLY A 13 27.79 -14.36 6.91
C GLY A 13 27.94 -13.75 8.31
N ALA A 14 27.09 -14.14 9.27
CA ALA A 14 27.23 -13.74 10.66
C ALA A 14 28.54 -14.24 11.27
N LEU A 15 28.84 -15.53 11.12
CA LEU A 15 30.07 -16.15 11.63
C LEU A 15 31.32 -15.52 11.00
N ALA A 16 31.31 -15.30 9.69
CA ALA A 16 32.39 -14.61 8.98
C ALA A 16 32.57 -13.17 9.50
N THR A 17 31.47 -12.46 9.74
CA THR A 17 31.51 -11.10 10.29
C THR A 17 32.09 -11.09 11.70
N VAL A 18 31.69 -12.02 12.57
CA VAL A 18 32.28 -12.16 13.92
C VAL A 18 33.77 -12.45 13.82
N TYR A 19 34.18 -13.40 12.97
CA TYR A 19 35.59 -13.74 12.75
C TYR A 19 36.40 -12.53 12.26
N ILE A 20 35.90 -11.79 11.26
CA ILE A 20 36.54 -10.58 10.74
C ILE A 20 36.63 -9.51 11.82
N GLN A 21 35.56 -9.26 12.59
CA GLN A 21 35.59 -8.27 13.67
C GLN A 21 36.55 -8.66 14.80
N PHE A 22 36.73 -9.96 15.05
CA PHE A 22 37.69 -10.46 16.01
C PHE A 22 39.14 -10.20 15.55
N ARG A 23 39.43 -10.45 14.27
CA ARG A 23 40.76 -10.26 13.68
C ARG A 23 41.09 -8.79 13.39
N ARG A 24 40.10 -8.02 12.92
CA ARG A 24 40.21 -6.64 12.42
C ARG A 24 38.95 -5.87 12.78
N PRO A 25 38.82 -5.41 14.05
CA PRO A 25 37.63 -4.71 14.48
C PRO A 25 37.49 -3.39 13.73
N ILE A 26 36.29 -3.10 13.26
CA ILE A 26 35.97 -1.80 12.67
C ILE A 26 36.18 -0.72 13.74
N LYS A 27 36.88 0.35 13.35
CA LYS A 27 37.12 1.53 14.17
C LYS A 27 36.57 2.75 13.44
N PHE A 28 35.85 3.60 14.16
CA PHE A 28 35.34 4.85 13.60
C PHE A 28 36.11 6.02 14.21
N SER A 29 37.22 6.40 13.57
CA SER A 29 38.10 7.47 14.03
C SER A 29 37.40 8.84 14.11
N GLY A 30 36.35 9.06 13.32
CA GLY A 30 35.60 10.31 13.35
C GLY A 30 34.27 10.25 12.61
N GLN A 31 33.70 11.43 12.38
CA GLN A 31 32.42 11.56 11.65
C GLN A 31 32.57 11.11 10.19
N LYS A 32 33.69 11.44 9.53
CA LYS A 32 33.96 11.06 8.14
C LYS A 32 33.92 9.54 7.93
N SER A 33 34.54 8.76 8.83
CA SER A 33 34.50 7.29 8.75
C SER A 33 33.09 6.71 8.90
N VAL A 34 32.23 7.34 9.71
CA VAL A 34 30.82 6.91 9.83
C VAL A 34 30.04 7.24 8.56
N ILE A 35 30.28 8.41 7.96
CA ILE A 35 29.64 8.80 6.69
C ILE A 35 30.05 7.83 5.57
N TYR A 36 31.33 7.50 5.44
CA TYR A 36 31.78 6.53 4.45
C TYR A 36 31.17 5.15 4.68
N PHE A 37 31.12 4.69 5.93
CA PHE A 37 30.45 3.43 6.25
C PHE A 37 28.96 3.46 5.91
N ALA A 38 28.25 4.54 6.24
CA ALA A 38 26.84 4.70 5.90
C ALA A 38 26.61 4.65 4.39
N ALA A 39 27.45 5.36 3.62
CA ALA A 39 27.37 5.38 2.16
C ALA A 39 27.61 3.98 1.56
N ILE A 40 28.65 3.27 2.02
CA ILE A 40 28.95 1.89 1.59
C ILE A 40 27.79 0.95 1.98
N TRP A 41 27.33 1.03 3.23
CA TRP A 41 26.24 0.19 3.74
C TRP A 41 24.96 0.37 2.93
N ILE A 42 24.53 1.62 2.70
CA ILE A 42 23.33 1.93 1.91
C ILE A 42 23.52 1.50 0.44
N SER A 43 24.73 1.66 -0.11
CA SER A 43 25.04 1.21 -1.47
C SER A 43 24.90 -0.31 -1.61
N ILE A 44 25.41 -1.08 -0.64
CA ILE A 44 25.24 -2.54 -0.59
C ILE A 44 23.76 -2.89 -0.40
N LEU A 45 23.07 -2.21 0.51
CA LEU A 45 21.65 -2.41 0.81
C LEU A 45 20.76 -2.22 -0.42
N LEU A 46 21.14 -1.33 -1.34
CA LEU A 46 20.39 -1.01 -2.56
C LEU A 46 21.09 -1.47 -3.86
N LEU A 47 22.10 -2.35 -3.76
CA LEU A 47 22.95 -2.76 -4.88
C LEU A 47 22.17 -3.21 -6.13
N GLU A 48 21.09 -3.96 -5.96
CA GLU A 48 20.25 -4.45 -7.06
C GLU A 48 19.58 -3.32 -7.85
N TYR A 49 19.28 -2.19 -7.21
CA TYR A 49 18.70 -1.03 -7.87
C TYR A 49 19.72 -0.28 -8.72
N TYR A 50 20.96 -0.16 -8.23
CA TYR A 50 22.06 0.45 -8.99
C TYR A 50 22.48 -0.38 -10.20
N ILE A 51 22.57 -1.70 -10.05
CA ILE A 51 23.07 -2.59 -11.11
C ILE A 51 21.98 -2.90 -12.14
N LEU A 52 20.77 -3.23 -11.69
CA LEU A 52 19.71 -3.70 -12.60
C LEU A 52 18.84 -2.56 -13.14
N GLY A 53 18.87 -1.37 -12.53
CA GLY A 53 18.13 -0.19 -13.00
C GLY A 53 16.64 -0.47 -13.22
N PRO A 54 16.09 -0.30 -14.46
CA PRO A 54 14.70 -0.63 -14.79
C PRO A 54 14.30 -2.10 -14.55
N ALA A 55 15.28 -3.01 -14.48
CA ALA A 55 15.06 -4.41 -14.16
C ALA A 55 15.25 -4.74 -12.69
N SER A 56 15.45 -3.76 -11.81
CA SER A 56 15.63 -4.03 -10.39
C SER A 56 14.40 -4.63 -9.72
N HIS A 57 14.62 -5.22 -8.55
CA HIS A 57 13.56 -5.73 -7.69
C HIS A 57 12.60 -4.61 -7.28
N ILE A 58 11.34 -4.96 -7.01
CA ILE A 58 10.39 -4.14 -6.29
C ILE A 58 9.47 -5.05 -5.48
N SER A 59 9.07 -4.58 -4.30
CA SER A 59 8.04 -5.25 -3.50
C SER A 59 6.68 -5.08 -4.18
N TRP A 60 6.29 -6.08 -4.97
CA TRP A 60 5.10 -6.01 -5.81
C TRP A 60 3.78 -5.92 -5.05
N ASN A 61 3.71 -6.37 -3.79
CA ASN A 61 2.46 -6.31 -3.04
C ASN A 61 2.14 -4.91 -2.51
N ILE A 62 3.10 -3.98 -2.56
CA ILE A 62 2.98 -2.64 -2.00
C ILE A 62 3.55 -1.61 -2.99
N ASP A 63 4.88 -1.55 -3.13
CA ASP A 63 5.52 -0.52 -3.92
C ASP A 63 5.16 -0.67 -5.41
N GLY A 64 5.17 -1.91 -5.92
CA GLY A 64 5.01 -2.17 -7.35
C GLY A 64 3.58 -2.06 -7.86
N ASN A 65 2.59 -2.58 -7.11
CA ASN A 65 1.19 -2.62 -7.55
C ASN A 65 0.34 -1.44 -7.08
N ILE A 66 0.72 -0.77 -5.99
CA ILE A 66 -0.09 0.29 -5.38
C ILE A 66 0.64 1.63 -5.53
N GLY A 67 1.82 1.78 -4.93
CA GLY A 67 2.49 3.08 -4.88
C GLY A 67 2.97 3.57 -6.24
N ALA A 68 3.89 2.85 -6.88
CA ALA A 68 4.50 3.29 -8.13
C ALA A 68 3.51 3.44 -9.28
N THR A 69 2.54 2.53 -9.39
CA THR A 69 1.44 2.61 -10.35
C THR A 69 0.57 3.83 -10.12
N PHE A 70 0.18 4.10 -8.86
CA PHE A 70 -0.70 5.23 -8.57
C PHE A 70 -0.01 6.58 -8.80
N PHE A 71 1.26 6.74 -8.42
CA PHE A 71 1.98 7.99 -8.73
C PHE A 71 2.16 8.20 -10.22
N THR A 72 2.52 7.15 -10.97
CA THR A 72 2.64 7.24 -12.43
C THR A 72 1.30 7.60 -13.07
N TYR A 73 0.20 6.98 -12.61
CA TYR A 73 -1.14 7.35 -13.06
C TYR A 73 -1.44 8.83 -12.78
N LEU A 74 -1.15 9.32 -11.58
CA LEU A 74 -1.36 10.72 -11.18
C LEU A 74 -0.55 11.73 -12.02
N THR A 75 0.66 11.36 -12.43
CA THR A 75 1.56 12.26 -13.19
C THR A 75 1.32 12.20 -14.68
N GLU A 76 0.99 11.03 -15.25
CA GLU A 76 0.95 10.82 -16.70
C GLU A 76 -0.46 10.67 -17.28
N ARG A 77 -1.44 10.22 -16.49
CA ARG A 77 -2.75 9.75 -17.01
C ARG A 77 -3.95 10.45 -16.39
N HIS A 78 -3.83 10.96 -15.18
CA HIS A 78 -4.93 11.60 -14.47
C HIS A 78 -5.26 12.96 -15.12
N LEU A 79 -6.54 13.16 -15.45
CA LEU A 79 -7.03 14.40 -16.07
C LEU A 79 -7.07 15.60 -15.10
N GLY A 80 -6.72 15.38 -13.83
CA GLY A 80 -6.89 16.36 -12.76
C GLY A 80 -8.26 16.27 -12.08
N GLY A 81 -8.41 17.02 -10.99
CA GLY A 81 -9.59 17.01 -10.16
C GLY A 81 -9.62 15.86 -9.12
N GLN A 82 -10.81 15.44 -8.75
CA GLN A 82 -11.18 14.48 -7.72
C GLN A 82 -11.48 13.07 -8.27
N VAL A 83 -11.59 12.86 -9.59
CA VAL A 83 -12.03 11.56 -10.17
C VAL A 83 -10.89 10.84 -10.87
N ALA A 84 -10.66 9.58 -10.49
CA ALA A 84 -9.69 8.71 -11.14
C ALA A 84 -10.33 7.87 -12.25
N HIS A 85 -10.62 8.46 -13.42
CA HIS A 85 -11.38 7.81 -14.50
C HIS A 85 -10.90 6.41 -14.88
N GLY A 86 -9.59 6.22 -14.98
CA GLY A 86 -8.99 4.97 -15.45
C GLY A 86 -8.60 3.97 -14.36
N TYR A 87 -8.76 4.33 -13.09
CA TYR A 87 -8.27 3.51 -11.97
C TYR A 87 -9.43 2.86 -11.21
N GLY A 88 -9.60 1.55 -11.36
CA GLY A 88 -10.55 0.73 -10.62
C GLY A 88 -12.04 1.00 -10.89
N GLY A 89 -12.40 1.96 -11.75
CA GLY A 89 -13.80 2.22 -12.10
C GLY A 89 -14.33 3.64 -11.85
N ALA A 90 -13.44 4.65 -11.75
CA ALA A 90 -13.78 6.07 -11.58
C ALA A 90 -14.28 6.45 -10.18
N PHE A 91 -13.40 6.29 -9.19
CA PHE A 91 -13.64 6.71 -7.81
C PHE A 91 -12.97 8.03 -7.47
N ASP A 92 -13.22 8.48 -6.24
CA ASP A 92 -12.57 9.65 -5.66
C ASP A 92 -11.08 9.40 -5.42
N ILE A 93 -10.24 10.18 -6.09
CA ILE A 93 -8.78 10.02 -6.11
C ILE A 93 -8.15 10.09 -4.71
N ASP A 94 -8.73 10.86 -3.79
CA ASP A 94 -8.21 11.04 -2.42
C ASP A 94 -8.50 9.81 -1.54
N THR A 95 -9.40 8.91 -1.97
CA THR A 95 -9.80 7.74 -1.17
C THR A 95 -9.45 6.40 -1.79
N ILE A 96 -9.03 6.37 -3.06
CA ILE A 96 -8.57 5.14 -3.74
C ILE A 96 -7.34 4.57 -3.04
N MET A 97 -6.33 5.38 -2.73
CA MET A 97 -5.11 4.88 -2.09
C MET A 97 -4.87 5.43 -0.69
N GLY A 98 -5.51 6.56 -0.34
CA GLY A 98 -5.24 7.25 0.92
C GLY A 98 -3.87 7.91 0.97
N PHE A 99 -3.19 8.07 -0.18
CA PHE A 99 -1.94 8.80 -0.41
C PHE A 99 -1.83 9.26 -1.87
N GLY A 100 -0.87 10.13 -2.16
CA GLY A 100 -0.52 10.65 -3.48
C GLY A 100 -1.13 12.02 -3.82
N THR A 101 -2.18 12.41 -3.12
CA THR A 101 -2.91 13.66 -3.36
C THR A 101 -2.75 14.69 -2.25
N GLN A 102 -1.90 14.43 -1.25
CA GLN A 102 -1.48 15.40 -0.24
C GLN A 102 -0.90 16.70 -0.86
N ILE A 103 -0.86 17.80 -0.09
CA ILE A 103 -0.35 19.10 -0.58
C ILE A 103 1.08 18.96 -1.12
N PHE A 104 1.94 18.32 -0.34
CA PHE A 104 3.33 18.04 -0.63
C PHE A 104 3.55 16.53 -0.63
N SER A 105 3.90 15.98 -1.79
CA SER A 105 4.30 14.58 -1.96
C SER A 105 5.68 14.54 -2.61
N LEU A 106 6.67 14.07 -1.86
CA LEU A 106 8.02 13.84 -2.38
C LEU A 106 7.99 12.82 -3.52
N GLU A 107 7.17 11.78 -3.37
CA GLU A 107 6.99 10.72 -4.35
C GLU A 107 6.44 11.30 -5.67
N ARG A 108 5.36 12.08 -5.62
CA ARG A 108 4.78 12.69 -6.83
C ARG A 108 5.77 13.62 -7.53
N ILE A 109 6.55 14.40 -6.77
CA ILE A 109 7.62 15.23 -7.32
C ILE A 109 8.63 14.34 -8.06
N LEU A 110 9.15 13.30 -7.41
CA LEU A 110 10.15 12.42 -8.02
C LEU A 110 9.62 11.70 -9.27
N PHE A 111 8.39 11.17 -9.24
CA PHE A 111 7.76 10.50 -10.37
C PHE A 111 7.40 11.46 -11.52
N SER A 112 7.26 12.77 -11.25
CA SER A 112 7.03 13.76 -12.30
C SER A 112 8.31 14.15 -13.07
N PHE A 113 9.48 13.98 -12.47
CA PHE A 113 10.76 14.41 -13.05
C PHE A 113 11.67 13.25 -13.45
N LEU A 114 11.54 12.08 -12.82
CA LEU A 114 12.45 10.96 -12.98
C LEU A 114 11.70 9.74 -13.53
N PRO A 115 12.36 8.89 -14.34
CA PRO A 115 11.82 7.58 -14.68
C PRO A 115 11.46 6.79 -13.41
N THR A 116 10.36 6.03 -13.45
CA THR A 116 9.81 5.29 -12.30
C THR A 116 10.88 4.56 -11.47
N TRP A 117 11.76 3.78 -12.12
CA TRP A 117 12.78 3.01 -11.41
C TRP A 117 13.79 3.87 -10.65
N PHE A 118 14.11 5.04 -11.19
CA PHE A 118 15.04 5.97 -10.58
C PHE A 118 14.38 6.76 -9.44
N ALA A 119 13.10 7.15 -9.60
CA ALA A 119 12.31 7.72 -8.51
C ALA A 119 12.24 6.77 -7.30
N ILE A 120 11.99 5.47 -7.55
CA ILE A 120 11.97 4.42 -6.52
C ILE A 120 13.35 4.29 -5.83
N LEU A 121 14.45 4.30 -6.59
CA LEU A 121 15.81 4.26 -6.02
C LEU A 121 16.06 5.47 -5.11
N VAL A 122 15.74 6.69 -5.56
CA VAL A 122 15.94 7.92 -4.77
C VAL A 122 15.13 7.88 -3.46
N LEU A 123 13.88 7.42 -3.51
CA LEU A 123 13.07 7.24 -2.29
C LEU A 123 13.69 6.23 -1.33
N LYS A 124 14.18 5.09 -1.82
CA LYS A 124 14.85 4.08 -0.98
C LYS A 124 16.15 4.60 -0.37
N ILE A 125 16.94 5.40 -1.11
CA ILE A 125 18.12 6.09 -0.56
C ILE A 125 17.70 7.03 0.57
N ALA A 126 16.66 7.85 0.34
CA ALA A 126 16.16 8.80 1.34
C ALA A 126 15.72 8.08 2.63
N VAL A 127 14.92 7.02 2.51
CA VAL A 127 14.46 6.21 3.65
C VAL A 127 15.62 5.57 4.39
N ALA A 128 16.56 4.94 3.69
CA ALA A 128 17.72 4.32 4.30
C ALA A 128 18.62 5.35 5.02
N ALA A 129 18.87 6.51 4.38
CA ALA A 129 19.69 7.57 4.94
C ALA A 129 19.04 8.21 6.16
N VAL A 130 17.73 8.49 6.12
CA VAL A 130 16.96 9.03 7.25
C VAL A 130 16.98 8.05 8.42
N GLY A 131 16.69 6.77 8.16
CA GLY A 131 16.69 5.73 9.18
C GLY A 131 18.06 5.53 9.82
N PHE A 132 19.11 5.40 8.99
CA PHE A 132 20.48 5.24 9.47
C PHE A 132 20.93 6.45 10.32
N SER A 133 20.77 7.67 9.78
CA SER A 133 21.24 8.89 10.45
C SER A 133 20.48 9.14 11.75
N GLY A 134 19.17 8.91 11.78
CA GLY A 134 18.35 9.04 12.98
C GLY A 134 18.74 8.03 14.05
N ALA A 135 18.88 6.75 13.68
CA ALA A 135 19.30 5.69 14.60
C ALA A 135 20.70 5.98 15.17
N TYR A 136 21.65 6.38 14.32
CA TYR A 136 23.00 6.74 14.75
C TYR A 136 22.98 7.90 15.76
N ARG A 137 22.23 8.98 15.47
CA ARG A 137 22.12 10.15 16.35
C ARG A 137 21.44 9.81 17.67
N LEU A 138 20.37 9.02 17.63
CA LEU A 138 19.65 8.56 18.82
C LEU A 138 20.57 7.77 19.75
N VAL A 139 21.26 6.75 19.22
CA VAL A 139 22.17 5.93 20.02
C VAL A 139 23.32 6.75 20.59
N ARG A 140 23.91 7.67 19.80
CA ARG A 140 24.99 8.54 20.28
C ARG A 140 24.57 9.48 21.41
N ALA A 141 23.30 9.83 21.48
CA ALA A 141 22.81 10.81 22.44
C ALA A 141 22.20 10.17 23.70
N MET A 142 21.62 8.97 23.58
CA MET A 142 20.93 8.29 24.69
C MET A 142 21.69 7.08 25.23
N GLY A 143 22.63 6.52 24.48
CA GLY A 143 23.46 5.41 24.94
C GLY A 143 24.81 5.89 25.49
N PRO A 144 25.42 5.18 26.45
CA PRO A 144 26.79 5.44 26.90
C PRO A 144 27.87 5.05 25.85
N SER A 145 27.46 4.78 24.62
CA SER A 145 28.21 3.94 23.68
C SER A 145 29.00 4.75 22.63
N GLY A 146 30.13 4.19 22.17
CA GLY A 146 31.00 4.76 21.14
C GLY A 146 30.35 4.89 19.74
N ARG A 147 31.10 5.47 18.79
CA ARG A 147 30.64 5.63 17.39
C ARG A 147 30.39 4.27 16.73
N GLU A 148 31.15 3.25 17.13
CA GLU A 148 31.04 1.86 16.71
C GLU A 148 29.65 1.29 16.98
N VAL A 149 29.21 1.33 18.23
CA VAL A 149 27.89 0.81 18.63
C VAL A 149 26.78 1.55 17.88
N ALA A 150 26.89 2.87 17.79
CA ALA A 150 25.88 3.68 17.10
C ALA A 150 25.81 3.36 15.60
N ALA A 151 26.95 3.20 14.91
CA ALA A 151 26.98 2.89 13.49
C ALA A 151 26.45 1.48 13.21
N VAL A 152 26.79 0.51 14.07
CA VAL A 152 26.30 -0.87 13.96
C VAL A 152 24.80 -0.96 14.21
N LEU A 153 24.28 -0.33 15.26
CA LEU A 153 22.83 -0.32 15.53
C LEU A 153 22.05 0.49 14.49
N ALA A 154 22.67 1.51 13.88
CA ALA A 154 22.07 2.22 12.75
C ALA A 154 21.98 1.33 11.50
N ALA A 155 23.02 0.55 11.20
CA ALA A 155 22.98 -0.47 10.16
C ALA A 155 21.89 -1.51 10.45
N LEU A 156 21.83 -2.03 11.68
CA LEU A 156 20.78 -2.94 12.13
C LEU A 156 19.38 -2.37 11.89
N PHE A 157 19.13 -1.12 12.28
CA PHE A 157 17.83 -0.47 12.12
C PHE A 157 17.35 -0.47 10.66
N THR A 158 18.25 -0.18 9.71
CA THR A 158 17.89 -0.12 8.27
C THR A 158 17.45 -1.47 7.69
N VAL A 159 17.79 -2.59 8.34
CA VAL A 159 17.40 -3.95 7.93
C VAL A 159 16.48 -4.65 8.95
N ALA A 160 16.23 -4.06 10.11
CA ALA A 160 15.35 -4.64 11.12
C ALA A 160 13.87 -4.53 10.75
N VAL A 161 13.51 -3.58 9.88
CA VAL A 161 12.13 -3.29 9.48
C VAL A 161 12.01 -3.36 7.95
N PRO A 162 11.70 -4.53 7.38
CA PRO A 162 11.63 -4.71 5.92
C PRO A 162 10.63 -3.81 5.25
N TYR A 163 9.57 -3.54 5.99
CA TYR A 163 8.52 -2.64 5.58
C TYR A 163 9.03 -1.23 5.24
N ASN A 164 10.09 -0.72 5.90
CA ASN A 164 10.63 0.61 5.58
C ASN A 164 11.15 0.67 4.13
N LEU A 165 11.93 -0.32 3.70
CA LEU A 165 12.48 -0.33 2.34
C LEU A 165 11.51 -0.88 1.31
N ASN A 166 10.56 -1.73 1.69
CA ASN A 166 9.66 -2.41 0.77
C ASN A 166 8.30 -1.71 0.57
N ALA A 167 8.05 -0.63 1.33
CA ALA A 167 6.83 0.17 1.26
C ALA A 167 7.14 1.68 1.13
N THR A 168 8.25 2.03 0.46
CA THR A 168 8.74 3.42 0.34
C THR A 168 7.81 4.34 -0.44
N THR A 169 7.17 3.83 -1.48
CA THR A 169 6.22 4.62 -2.27
C THR A 169 4.87 4.72 -1.56
N TRP A 170 4.49 3.72 -0.77
CA TRP A 170 3.25 3.78 0.01
C TRP A 170 3.37 4.74 1.20
N ASN A 171 4.42 4.60 2.03
CA ASN A 171 4.52 5.29 3.31
C ASN A 171 5.45 6.52 3.31
N GLY A 172 6.03 6.87 2.16
CA GLY A 172 7.06 7.91 2.05
C GLY A 172 8.26 7.59 2.94
N LEU A 173 8.64 8.53 3.83
CA LEU A 173 9.69 8.27 4.82
C LEU A 173 9.30 7.24 5.90
N GLY A 174 8.02 6.88 6.00
CA GLY A 174 7.49 5.79 6.81
C GLY A 174 8.00 5.76 8.25
N TYR A 175 8.38 4.58 8.72
CA TYR A 175 8.90 4.40 10.07
C TYR A 175 10.39 4.74 10.21
N ALA A 176 11.07 5.14 9.13
CA ALA A 176 12.47 5.57 9.21
C ALA A 176 12.64 6.88 9.99
N VAL A 177 11.56 7.66 10.18
CA VAL A 177 11.58 8.89 11.00
C VAL A 177 11.53 8.60 12.51
N LEU A 178 11.14 7.40 12.95
CA LEU A 178 10.93 7.10 14.37
C LEU A 178 12.17 7.35 15.26
N PRO A 179 13.41 7.00 14.84
CA PRO A 179 14.59 7.34 15.64
C PRO A 179 14.81 8.85 15.76
N TRP A 180 14.47 9.63 14.74
CA TRP A 180 14.52 11.09 14.79
C TRP A 180 13.47 11.67 15.74
N VAL A 181 12.27 11.07 15.80
CA VAL A 181 11.23 11.43 16.78
C VAL A 181 11.77 11.32 18.19
N LEU A 182 12.32 10.17 18.57
CA LEU A 182 12.89 9.96 19.91
C LEU A 182 14.08 10.89 20.17
N TYR A 183 14.96 11.08 19.18
CA TYR A 183 16.15 11.91 19.33
C TYR A 183 15.78 13.37 19.60
N PHE A 184 14.85 13.94 18.82
CA PHE A 184 14.43 15.31 19.05
C PHE A 184 13.64 15.43 20.35
N ALA A 185 12.62 14.58 20.55
CA ALA A 185 11.73 14.64 21.71
C ALA A 185 12.45 14.50 23.05
N PHE A 186 13.47 13.62 23.16
CA PHE A 186 14.08 13.31 24.47
C PHE A 186 15.55 13.71 24.58
N ALA A 187 16.35 13.53 23.52
CA ALA A 187 17.80 13.76 23.60
C ALA A 187 18.19 15.21 23.30
N ARG A 188 17.33 15.97 22.61
CA ARG A 188 17.58 17.36 22.19
C ARG A 188 16.66 18.38 22.84
N ALA A 189 15.71 17.98 23.68
CA ALA A 189 14.71 18.86 24.28
C ALA A 189 15.30 20.13 24.92
N ASP A 190 16.45 20.01 25.60
CA ASP A 190 17.08 21.12 26.33
C ASP A 190 18.21 21.81 25.54
N ARG A 191 18.19 21.77 24.20
CA ARG A 191 19.28 22.29 23.34
C ARG A 191 18.82 23.43 22.42
N ARG A 192 19.72 24.36 22.09
CA ARG A 192 19.47 25.59 21.28
C ARG A 192 18.69 25.38 19.98
N TYR A 193 18.84 24.24 19.30
CA TYR A 193 18.15 23.94 18.04
C TYR A 193 17.07 22.87 18.21
N TYR A 194 16.36 22.87 19.34
CA TYR A 194 15.26 21.94 19.58
C TYR A 194 14.07 22.22 18.67
N LEU A 195 13.52 23.44 18.72
CA LEU A 195 12.37 23.85 17.92
C LEU A 195 12.61 23.76 16.40
N PRO A 196 13.70 24.31 15.83
CA PRO A 196 14.00 24.12 14.41
C PRO A 196 14.12 22.64 14.02
N GLY A 197 14.67 21.81 14.92
CA GLY A 197 14.76 20.37 14.73
C GLY A 197 13.40 19.68 14.66
N LEU A 198 12.47 20.08 15.54
CA LEU A 198 11.09 19.58 15.51
C LEU A 198 10.33 20.04 14.26
N VAL A 199 10.59 21.25 13.75
CA VAL A 199 10.00 21.72 12.48
C VAL A 199 10.49 20.86 11.32
N ILE A 200 11.80 20.61 11.21
CA ILE A 200 12.36 19.70 10.19
C ILE A 200 11.75 18.30 10.32
N LEU A 201 11.63 17.79 11.55
CA LEU A 201 10.98 16.50 11.81
C LEU A 201 9.50 16.51 11.39
N GLY A 202 8.77 17.61 11.63
CA GLY A 202 7.39 17.80 11.19
C GLY A 202 7.28 17.73 9.67
N VAL A 203 8.17 18.41 8.93
CA VAL A 203 8.26 18.32 7.46
C VAL A 203 8.51 16.88 7.02
N MET A 204 9.50 16.20 7.62
CA MET A 204 9.79 14.79 7.30
C MET A 204 8.58 13.88 7.58
N ALA A 205 7.98 13.99 8.76
CA ALA A 205 6.84 13.19 9.17
C ALA A 205 5.59 13.48 8.32
N SER A 206 5.44 14.71 7.81
CA SER A 206 4.36 15.05 6.89
C SER A 206 4.41 14.29 5.57
N THR A 207 5.57 13.76 5.16
CA THR A 207 5.68 12.90 3.97
C THR A 207 5.15 11.48 4.21
N THR A 208 4.84 11.12 5.46
CA THR A 208 4.43 9.77 5.84
C THR A 208 2.92 9.66 5.98
N GLU A 209 2.35 8.49 5.66
CA GLU A 209 0.90 8.29 5.73
C GLU A 209 0.41 8.26 7.19
N PRO A 210 -0.41 9.23 7.64
CA PRO A 210 -0.73 9.40 9.05
C PRO A 210 -1.54 8.24 9.63
N LEU A 211 -2.33 7.53 8.83
CA LEU A 211 -3.13 6.38 9.30
C LEU A 211 -2.24 5.21 9.76
N HIS A 212 -1.02 5.12 9.23
CA HIS A 212 -0.08 4.05 9.49
C HIS A 212 1.03 4.48 10.45
N THR A 213 1.53 5.72 10.31
CA THR A 213 2.73 6.15 11.04
C THR A 213 2.46 6.96 12.30
N PHE A 214 1.35 7.72 12.35
CA PHE A 214 1.09 8.60 13.50
C PHE A 214 0.93 7.81 14.81
N LEU A 215 0.26 6.65 14.75
CA LEU A 215 0.11 5.78 15.92
C LEU A 215 1.47 5.29 16.44
N SER A 216 2.39 4.91 15.55
CA SER A 216 3.76 4.51 15.92
C SER A 216 4.57 5.68 16.48
N ILE A 217 4.39 6.90 15.94
CA ILE A 217 5.04 8.12 16.44
C ILE A 217 4.54 8.42 17.85
N ALA A 218 3.23 8.43 18.07
CA ALA A 218 2.62 8.66 19.38
C ALA A 218 3.12 7.63 20.40
N ALA A 219 3.09 6.35 20.04
CA ALA A 219 3.58 5.28 20.88
C ALA A 219 5.07 5.37 21.18
N ALA A 220 5.90 5.74 20.19
CA ALA A 220 7.32 5.97 20.41
C ALA A 220 7.55 7.12 21.42
N VAL A 221 6.80 8.22 21.32
CA VAL A 221 6.88 9.32 22.29
C VAL A 221 6.46 8.85 23.68
N PHE A 222 5.28 8.25 23.85
CA PHE A 222 4.81 7.79 25.16
C PHE A 222 5.72 6.73 25.79
N ALA A 223 6.17 5.75 25.02
CA ALA A 223 7.12 4.73 25.49
C ALA A 223 8.52 5.32 25.74
N GLY A 224 8.93 6.35 25.00
CA GLY A 224 10.15 7.12 25.27
C GLY A 224 10.14 7.83 26.63
N VAL A 225 8.95 8.22 27.14
CA VAL A 225 8.80 8.75 28.51
C VAL A 225 9.15 7.67 29.52
N ALA A 226 8.56 6.48 29.40
CA ALA A 226 8.86 5.36 30.30
C ALA A 226 10.36 4.98 30.26
N LEU A 227 10.95 5.03 29.07
CA LEU A 227 12.37 4.72 28.88
C LEU A 227 13.29 5.73 29.59
N THR A 228 12.95 7.02 29.55
CA THR A 228 13.83 8.11 29.99
C THR A 228 13.47 8.68 31.37
N GLY A 229 12.28 8.39 31.88
CA GLY A 229 11.71 9.03 33.07
C GLY A 229 11.39 10.52 32.89
N ARG A 230 11.41 11.06 31.66
CA ARG A 230 11.26 12.50 31.39
C ARG A 230 9.82 12.84 31.02
N MET A 231 9.01 13.15 32.04
CA MET A 231 7.63 13.63 31.89
C MET A 231 7.58 15.16 31.86
N ARG A 232 7.97 15.78 30.74
CA ARG A 232 7.82 17.24 30.56
C ARG A 232 6.88 17.51 29.38
N PRO A 233 6.03 18.55 29.42
CA PRO A 233 5.20 18.91 28.26
C PRO A 233 6.02 19.13 26.98
N GLN A 234 7.22 19.70 27.11
CA GLN A 234 8.14 19.89 26.00
C GLN A 234 8.60 18.59 25.34
N THR A 235 8.64 17.45 26.03
CA THR A 235 9.10 16.15 25.47
C THR A 235 7.96 15.29 24.93
N ILE A 236 6.71 15.62 25.25
CA ILE A 236 5.52 14.84 24.88
C ILE A 236 4.62 15.65 23.96
N VAL A 237 4.05 16.74 24.49
CA VAL A 237 3.01 17.52 23.82
C VAL A 237 3.58 18.23 22.60
N LEU A 238 4.72 18.91 22.77
CA LEU A 238 5.27 19.74 21.71
C LEU A 238 5.68 18.95 20.44
N PRO A 239 6.40 17.81 20.53
CA PRO A 239 6.67 16.97 19.35
C PRO A 239 5.40 16.46 18.67
N LEU A 240 4.42 15.97 19.45
CA LEU A 240 3.18 15.43 18.90
C LEU A 240 2.32 16.49 18.24
N VAL A 241 2.25 17.70 18.83
CA VAL A 241 1.52 18.83 18.25
C VAL A 241 2.20 19.30 16.97
N ILE A 242 3.52 19.51 16.96
CA ILE A 242 4.23 19.95 15.74
C ILE A 242 4.08 18.91 14.62
N ILE A 243 4.37 17.63 14.91
CA ILE A 243 4.22 16.57 13.90
C ILE A 243 2.76 16.47 13.43
N GLY A 244 1.81 16.47 14.36
CA GLY A 244 0.38 16.39 14.07
C GLY A 244 -0.09 17.55 13.21
N VAL A 245 0.33 18.79 13.49
CA VAL A 245 0.01 19.97 12.68
C VAL A 245 0.57 19.84 11.27
N PHE A 246 1.85 19.48 11.12
CA PHE A 246 2.45 19.31 9.79
C PHE A 246 1.81 18.18 8.98
N MET A 247 1.49 17.06 9.63
CA MET A 247 0.72 15.97 9.00
C MET A 247 -0.68 16.44 8.61
N LEU A 248 -1.42 17.14 9.49
CA LEU A 248 -2.75 17.64 9.17
C LEU A 248 -2.71 18.66 8.02
N ILE A 249 -1.78 19.61 8.04
CA ILE A 249 -1.61 20.56 6.93
C ILE A 249 -1.39 19.81 5.62
N ASN A 250 -0.54 18.78 5.62
CA ASN A 250 -0.27 18.05 4.38
C ASN A 250 -1.44 17.14 3.93
N TRP A 251 -2.10 16.49 4.87
CA TRP A 251 -3.04 15.38 4.65
C TRP A 251 -4.53 15.71 4.86
N HIS A 252 -4.88 16.93 5.28
CA HIS A 252 -6.26 17.28 5.65
C HIS A 252 -7.29 16.94 4.56
N GLU A 253 -6.99 17.21 3.28
CA GLU A 253 -7.92 16.90 2.18
C GLU A 253 -8.18 15.40 2.06
N VAL A 254 -7.12 14.58 2.13
CA VAL A 254 -7.21 13.11 2.10
C VAL A 254 -8.01 12.59 3.30
N LEU A 255 -7.69 13.06 4.50
CA LEU A 255 -8.39 12.66 5.73
C LEU A 255 -9.87 13.06 5.71
N TYR A 256 -10.18 14.23 5.15
CA TYR A 256 -11.55 14.70 5.00
C TYR A 256 -12.33 13.88 3.97
N ALA A 257 -11.71 13.56 2.83
CA ALA A 257 -12.28 12.69 1.81
C ALA A 257 -12.60 11.28 2.38
N LEU A 258 -11.64 10.69 3.11
CA LEU A 258 -11.82 9.39 3.77
C LEU A 258 -12.99 9.44 4.77
N LYS A 259 -13.11 10.51 5.57
CA LYS A 259 -14.22 10.70 6.50
C LYS A 259 -15.58 10.76 5.77
N GLN A 260 -15.65 11.46 4.64
CA GLN A 260 -16.87 11.61 3.86
C GLN A 260 -17.30 10.32 3.15
N ILE A 261 -16.32 9.55 2.65
CA ILE A 261 -16.57 8.37 1.81
C ILE A 261 -16.68 7.07 2.62
N ALA A 262 -15.99 6.95 3.76
CA ALA A 262 -16.02 5.74 4.59
C ALA A 262 -17.44 5.18 4.85
N PRO A 263 -18.46 5.99 5.22
CA PRO A 263 -19.83 5.49 5.44
C PRO A 263 -20.50 4.86 4.21
N LEU A 264 -20.02 5.20 3.00
CA LEU A 264 -20.52 4.70 1.72
C LEU A 264 -19.82 3.42 1.25
N THR A 265 -18.87 2.91 2.02
CA THR A 265 -18.04 1.74 1.69
C THR A 265 -18.32 0.56 2.60
N ILE A 266 -17.98 -0.66 2.19
CA ILE A 266 -18.02 -1.81 3.11
C ILE A 266 -17.02 -1.60 4.25
N ARG A 267 -15.78 -1.21 3.92
CA ARG A 267 -14.70 -1.08 4.90
C ARG A 267 -15.01 -0.07 6.01
N GLY A 268 -15.60 1.08 5.68
CA GLY A 268 -15.99 2.07 6.68
C GLY A 268 -17.23 1.70 7.49
N ARG A 269 -17.99 0.66 7.09
CA ARG A 269 -19.10 0.09 7.87
C ARG A 269 -18.67 -1.06 8.78
N ILE A 270 -17.47 -1.63 8.58
CA ILE A 270 -16.93 -2.64 9.47
C ILE A 270 -16.56 -1.96 10.78
N ILE A 271 -17.46 -2.09 11.76
CA ILE A 271 -17.14 -1.83 13.15
C ILE A 271 -16.57 -3.15 13.66
N PHE A 272 -15.31 -3.15 14.09
CA PHE A 272 -14.78 -4.30 14.81
C PHE A 272 -15.69 -4.52 16.03
N GLY A 273 -16.24 -5.74 16.14
CA GLY A 273 -17.06 -6.11 17.29
C GLY A 273 -16.28 -5.91 18.59
N ASP A 274 -17.01 -5.67 19.67
CA ASP A 274 -16.39 -5.50 20.99
C ASP A 274 -15.62 -6.77 21.36
N LEU A 275 -14.34 -6.58 21.68
CA LEU A 275 -13.48 -7.66 22.14
C LEU A 275 -13.55 -7.77 23.65
N THR A 276 -13.55 -9.00 24.15
CA THR A 276 -13.25 -9.22 25.56
C THR A 276 -11.82 -8.79 25.87
N LEU A 277 -11.54 -8.48 27.15
CA LEU A 277 -10.17 -8.11 27.57
C LEU A 277 -9.15 -9.22 27.25
N ILE A 278 -9.54 -10.49 27.40
CA ILE A 278 -8.68 -11.64 27.10
C ILE A 278 -8.35 -11.72 25.60
N GLU A 279 -9.34 -11.52 24.73
CA GLU A 279 -9.12 -11.46 23.28
C GLU A 279 -8.23 -10.28 22.88
N ALA A 280 -8.44 -9.12 23.50
CA ALA A 280 -7.60 -7.95 23.29
C ALA A 280 -6.13 -8.22 23.67
N ILE A 281 -5.88 -8.83 24.84
CA ILE A 281 -4.54 -9.24 25.29
C ILE A 281 -3.94 -10.28 24.34
N SER A 282 -4.70 -11.30 23.97
CA SER A 282 -4.25 -12.36 23.04
C SER A 282 -3.86 -11.77 21.68
N ARG A 283 -4.68 -10.87 21.12
CA ARG A 283 -4.34 -10.13 19.90
C ARG A 283 -3.11 -9.25 20.07
N ALA A 284 -2.97 -8.58 21.22
CA ALA A 284 -1.80 -7.76 21.52
C ALA A 284 -0.51 -8.60 21.51
N MET A 285 -0.52 -9.74 22.19
CA MET A 285 0.61 -10.66 22.31
C MET A 285 0.98 -11.31 20.97
N THR A 286 -0.01 -11.67 20.15
CA THR A 286 0.23 -12.24 18.82
C THR A 286 0.69 -11.20 17.80
N ALA A 287 0.28 -9.93 17.95
CA ALA A 287 0.71 -8.83 17.10
C ALA A 287 2.06 -8.21 17.53
N PHE A 288 2.48 -8.37 18.79
CA PHE A 288 3.75 -7.82 19.31
C PHE A 288 4.99 -8.24 18.49
N PRO A 289 5.10 -9.49 17.99
CA PRO A 289 6.19 -9.92 17.11
C PRO A 289 6.07 -9.45 15.65
N SER A 290 5.15 -8.53 15.32
CA SER A 290 5.03 -7.95 13.96
C SER A 290 6.34 -7.28 13.52
N SER A 291 7.07 -6.67 14.45
CA SER A 291 8.48 -6.27 14.29
C SER A 291 9.42 -7.38 14.79
N ARG A 292 9.44 -8.53 14.09
CA ARG A 292 10.15 -9.76 14.54
C ARG A 292 11.56 -9.47 15.07
N VAL A 293 12.35 -8.71 14.30
CA VAL A 293 13.73 -8.36 14.68
C VAL A 293 13.75 -7.42 15.88
N GLY A 294 12.92 -6.37 15.86
CA GLY A 294 12.87 -5.39 16.94
C GLY A 294 12.54 -6.02 18.28
N THR A 295 11.54 -6.90 18.28
CA THR A 295 11.10 -7.66 19.47
C THR A 295 12.17 -8.61 19.98
N VAL A 296 12.87 -9.34 19.10
CA VAL A 296 13.96 -10.24 19.50
C VAL A 296 15.14 -9.47 20.08
N VAL A 297 15.57 -8.38 19.44
CA VAL A 297 16.66 -7.53 19.93
C VAL A 297 16.31 -6.90 21.27
N LEU A 298 15.06 -6.44 21.44
CA LEU A 298 14.54 -5.93 22.71
C LEU A 298 14.60 -6.99 23.81
N ALA A 299 14.11 -8.20 23.54
CA ALA A 299 14.12 -9.31 24.51
C ALA A 299 15.54 -9.69 24.93
N ILE A 300 16.46 -9.84 23.98
CA ILE A 300 17.88 -10.12 24.26
C ILE A 300 18.50 -9.00 25.10
N SER A 301 18.21 -7.74 24.76
CA SER A 301 18.74 -6.60 25.50
C SER A 301 18.22 -6.55 26.94
N LEU A 302 16.94 -6.84 27.16
CA LEU A 302 16.35 -6.96 28.49
C LEU A 302 16.99 -8.08 29.31
N MET A 303 17.21 -9.26 28.70
CA MET A 303 17.90 -10.37 29.37
C MET A 303 19.33 -10.00 29.78
N VAL A 304 20.07 -9.32 28.91
CA VAL A 304 21.44 -8.85 29.21
C VAL A 304 21.43 -7.83 30.35
N LEU A 305 20.53 -6.84 30.31
CA LEU A 305 20.42 -5.82 31.36
C LEU A 305 20.01 -6.44 32.71
N ALA A 306 19.07 -7.39 32.72
CA ALA A 306 18.67 -8.12 33.91
C ALA A 306 19.83 -8.95 34.49
N TYR A 307 20.52 -9.71 33.64
CA TYR A 307 21.68 -10.52 34.04
C TYR A 307 22.80 -9.65 34.62
N LYS A 308 23.05 -8.48 34.01
CA LYS A 308 24.03 -7.50 34.49
C LYS A 308 23.54 -6.63 35.63
N ARG A 309 22.28 -6.79 36.06
CA ARG A 309 21.62 -5.98 37.11
C ARG A 309 21.73 -4.47 36.82
N ASP A 310 21.69 -4.07 35.55
CA ASP A 310 21.73 -2.64 35.18
C ASP A 310 20.38 -2.00 35.57
N PRO A 311 20.37 -0.88 36.33
CA PRO A 311 19.13 -0.23 36.78
C PRO A 311 18.24 0.24 35.63
N PHE A 312 18.81 0.44 34.43
CA PHE A 312 18.04 0.77 33.22
C PHE A 312 17.08 -0.34 32.78
N PHE A 313 17.24 -1.57 33.29
CA PHE A 313 16.34 -2.70 33.03
C PHE A 313 14.88 -2.34 33.30
N TRP A 314 14.57 -1.69 34.42
CA TRP A 314 13.19 -1.40 34.80
C TRP A 314 12.51 -0.41 33.85
N ASN A 315 13.22 0.62 33.40
CA ASN A 315 12.72 1.55 32.40
C ASN A 315 12.49 0.86 31.05
N ALA A 316 13.43 -0.01 30.64
CA ALA A 316 13.30 -0.78 29.41
C ALA A 316 12.12 -1.77 29.46
N LEU A 317 11.90 -2.43 30.60
CA LEU A 317 10.76 -3.32 30.82
C LEU A 317 9.44 -2.54 30.82
N ALA A 318 9.38 -1.42 31.53
CA ALA A 318 8.20 -0.55 31.55
C ALA A 318 7.85 -0.03 30.15
N THR A 319 8.86 0.29 29.33
CA THR A 319 8.68 0.68 27.92
C THR A 319 8.00 -0.43 27.12
N ALA A 320 8.46 -1.69 27.26
CA ALA A 320 7.88 -2.83 26.55
C ALA A 320 6.44 -3.12 26.99
N LEU A 321 6.19 -3.12 28.31
CA LEU A 321 4.86 -3.31 28.87
C LEU A 321 3.90 -2.20 28.46
N LEU A 322 4.35 -0.94 28.42
CA LEU A 322 3.50 0.18 28.01
C LEU A 322 3.01 0.03 26.57
N LEU A 323 3.86 -0.43 25.64
CA LEU A 323 3.41 -0.67 24.26
C LEU A 323 2.30 -1.74 24.19
N LEU A 324 2.45 -2.82 24.96
CA LEU A 324 1.42 -3.86 25.07
C LEU A 324 0.13 -3.29 25.65
N THR A 325 0.22 -2.53 26.74
CA THR A 325 -0.93 -1.88 27.39
C THR A 325 -1.62 -0.87 26.46
N CYS A 326 -0.87 -0.06 25.71
CA CYS A 326 -1.43 0.88 24.73
C CYS A 326 -2.21 0.15 23.63
N TYR A 327 -1.71 -0.98 23.14
CA TYR A 327 -2.45 -1.80 22.18
C TYR A 327 -3.77 -2.28 22.78
N VAL A 328 -3.73 -2.89 23.97
CA VAL A 328 -4.92 -3.40 24.66
C VAL A 328 -5.94 -2.29 24.88
N ALA A 329 -5.49 -1.13 25.40
CA ALA A 329 -6.34 0.02 25.62
C ALA A 329 -7.02 0.50 24.32
N LEU A 330 -6.28 0.56 23.20
CA LEU A 330 -6.84 1.01 21.92
C LEU A 330 -7.96 0.11 21.40
N VAL A 331 -7.86 -1.21 21.59
CA VAL A 331 -8.86 -2.16 21.06
C VAL A 331 -9.99 -2.48 22.04
N TRP A 332 -9.73 -2.38 23.34
CA TRP A 332 -10.67 -2.78 24.39
C TRP A 332 -11.51 -1.61 24.92
N LEU A 333 -10.96 -0.39 24.95
CA LEU A 333 -11.71 0.75 25.51
C LEU A 333 -12.94 1.10 24.66
N PRO A 334 -14.09 1.38 25.30
CA PRO A 334 -15.32 1.77 24.62
C PRO A 334 -15.26 3.26 24.23
N TRP A 335 -14.43 3.59 23.24
CA TRP A 335 -14.15 4.96 22.81
C TRP A 335 -15.39 5.79 22.46
N GLU A 336 -16.48 5.14 22.05
CA GLU A 336 -17.78 5.75 21.80
C GLU A 336 -18.39 6.46 23.02
N ILE A 337 -18.12 5.99 24.25
CA ILE A 337 -18.65 6.61 25.48
C ILE A 337 -18.13 8.05 25.63
N ILE A 338 -16.91 8.30 25.16
CA ILE A 338 -16.26 9.62 25.21
C ILE A 338 -16.23 10.32 23.84
N GLY A 339 -17.05 9.87 22.88
CA GLY A 339 -17.17 10.49 21.56
C GLY A 339 -15.99 10.23 20.61
N LEU A 340 -15.08 9.31 20.94
CA LEU A 340 -13.87 8.98 20.16
C LEU A 340 -14.02 7.69 19.33
N LYS A 341 -15.24 7.35 18.89
CA LYS A 341 -15.54 6.13 18.11
C LYS A 341 -14.60 5.90 16.92
N VAL A 342 -14.06 6.97 16.33
CA VAL A 342 -13.08 6.90 15.23
C VAL A 342 -11.83 6.08 15.58
N LEU A 343 -11.43 6.03 16.85
CA LEU A 343 -10.25 5.27 17.31
C LEU A 343 -10.43 3.75 17.13
N LYS A 344 -11.65 3.23 17.18
CA LYS A 344 -11.95 1.81 16.88
C LYS A 344 -11.65 1.44 15.42
N GLY A 345 -11.59 2.42 14.51
CA GLY A 345 -11.24 2.20 13.10
C GLY A 345 -9.73 2.15 12.83
N LEU A 346 -8.89 2.47 13.81
CA LEU A 346 -7.44 2.44 13.65
C LEU A 346 -6.91 1.01 13.68
N SER A 347 -5.82 0.77 12.95
CA SER A 347 -5.11 -0.51 12.97
C SER A 347 -4.06 -0.51 14.09
N PRO A 348 -4.34 -1.13 15.25
CA PRO A 348 -3.51 -1.02 16.45
C PRO A 348 -2.12 -1.66 16.28
N HIS A 349 -1.98 -2.62 15.36
CA HIS A 349 -0.72 -3.31 15.12
C HIS A 349 0.40 -2.38 14.64
N TYR A 350 0.07 -1.25 14.03
CA TYR A 350 1.07 -0.27 13.62
C TYR A 350 1.81 0.36 14.80
N LEU A 351 1.21 0.38 15.99
CA LEU A 351 1.86 0.83 17.23
C LEU A 351 3.20 0.13 17.46
N TYR A 352 3.30 -1.16 17.13
CA TYR A 352 4.49 -1.97 17.38
C TYR A 352 5.67 -1.65 16.48
N PHE A 353 5.51 -0.88 15.40
CA PHE A 353 6.67 -0.36 14.67
C PHE A 353 7.51 0.60 15.53
N ALA A 354 6.95 1.19 16.59
CA ALA A 354 7.69 1.96 17.59
C ALA A 354 8.82 1.15 18.25
N THR A 355 8.65 -0.17 18.41
CA THR A 355 9.66 -1.06 19.02
C THR A 355 11.00 -0.97 18.31
N SER A 356 10.99 -0.79 16.97
CA SER A 356 12.20 -0.73 16.16
C SER A 356 13.11 0.45 16.49
N ALA A 357 12.54 1.58 16.90
CA ALA A 357 13.31 2.75 17.33
C ALA A 357 13.65 2.69 18.82
N LEU A 358 12.71 2.24 19.66
CA LEU A 358 12.89 2.13 21.11
C LEU A 358 13.93 1.08 21.50
N MET A 359 14.08 0.01 20.71
CA MET A 359 15.11 -1.00 20.95
C MET A 359 16.53 -0.43 20.85
N LEU A 360 16.75 0.68 20.13
CA LEU A 360 18.09 1.21 19.85
C LEU A 360 18.83 1.68 21.12
N PRO A 361 18.28 2.60 21.93
CA PRO A 361 18.91 2.98 23.20
C PRO A 361 19.05 1.80 24.18
N ILE A 362 18.09 0.88 24.20
CA ILE A 362 18.09 -0.30 25.07
C ILE A 362 19.22 -1.27 24.67
N ALA A 363 19.35 -1.56 23.38
CA ALA A 363 20.42 -2.39 22.84
C ALA A 363 21.79 -1.74 23.02
N ALA A 364 21.90 -0.42 22.84
CA ALA A 364 23.15 0.30 23.07
C ALA A 364 23.61 0.19 24.53
N ARG A 365 22.68 0.34 25.48
CA ARG A 365 22.96 0.15 26.91
C ARG A 365 23.34 -1.29 27.23
N ALA A 366 22.62 -2.27 26.70
CA ALA A 366 22.92 -3.69 26.88
C ALA A 366 24.31 -4.07 26.35
N ILE A 367 24.67 -3.61 25.14
CA ILE A 367 26.00 -3.79 24.55
C ILE A 367 27.09 -3.18 25.45
N SER A 368 26.83 -1.99 26.01
CA SER A 368 27.76 -1.34 26.94
C SER A 368 27.92 -2.11 28.24
N ALA A 369 26.82 -2.60 28.83
CA ALA A 369 26.82 -3.38 30.07
C ALA A 369 27.46 -4.77 29.90
N ALA A 370 27.36 -5.35 28.71
CA ALA A 370 28.00 -6.62 28.36
C ALA A 370 29.52 -6.48 28.09
N SER A 371 29.99 -5.27 27.79
CA SER A 371 31.41 -5.03 27.50
C SER A 371 32.23 -5.00 28.79
N ILE A 372 33.35 -5.74 28.83
CA ILE A 372 34.21 -5.85 30.02
C ILE A 372 34.88 -4.48 30.31
N PRO A 373 34.78 -3.93 31.54
CA PRO A 373 35.38 -2.64 31.90
C PRO A 373 36.90 -2.59 31.66
N ALA A 374 37.40 -1.42 31.27
CA ALA A 374 38.83 -1.21 31.01
C ALA A 374 39.69 -1.27 32.29
N SER A 375 39.09 -1.05 33.46
CA SER A 375 39.75 -0.89 34.77
C SER A 375 40.04 -2.20 35.51
N SER A 376 39.68 -3.37 34.97
CA SER A 376 40.14 -4.65 35.53
C SER A 376 41.63 -4.84 35.18
N SER A 377 42.50 -4.22 35.96
CA SER A 377 43.97 -4.22 35.84
C SER A 377 44.62 -5.62 35.89
N GLN A 378 43.86 -6.68 36.16
CA GLN A 378 44.35 -8.06 36.21
C GLN A 378 44.41 -8.80 34.86
N VAL A 379 43.94 -8.20 33.75
CA VAL A 379 44.13 -8.82 32.42
C VAL A 379 45.33 -8.18 31.74
N SER A 380 46.53 -8.51 32.21
CA SER A 380 47.82 -8.03 31.69
C SER A 380 48.24 -8.68 30.36
N GLY A 381 47.37 -9.47 29.72
CA GLY A 381 47.67 -10.15 28.46
C GLY A 381 46.70 -9.75 27.35
N ASN A 382 47.14 -8.85 26.46
CA ASN A 382 46.88 -8.74 25.02
C ASN A 382 45.57 -9.29 24.39
N THR A 383 44.44 -9.30 25.10
CA THR A 383 43.13 -9.71 24.54
C THR A 383 42.15 -8.52 24.41
N PRO A 384 42.45 -7.50 23.57
CA PRO A 384 41.48 -6.49 23.14
C PRO A 384 40.22 -7.09 22.49
N SER A 385 40.24 -8.38 22.14
CA SER A 385 39.19 -9.07 21.41
C SER A 385 37.95 -9.35 22.26
N ALA A 386 38.09 -9.75 23.54
CA ALA A 386 36.96 -10.07 24.42
C ALA A 386 36.01 -8.87 24.67
N ARG A 387 36.55 -7.65 24.65
CA ARG A 387 35.79 -6.41 24.90
C ARG A 387 34.83 -6.00 23.78
N LYS A 388 34.97 -6.57 22.57
CA LYS A 388 34.23 -6.16 21.38
C LYS A 388 33.17 -7.15 20.90
N TRP A 389 33.00 -8.29 21.58
CA TRP A 389 32.06 -9.34 21.18
C TRP A 389 30.62 -8.85 21.03
N PRO A 390 30.05 -8.06 21.96
CA PRO A 390 28.66 -7.61 21.80
C PRO A 390 28.45 -6.74 20.54
N ILE A 391 29.44 -5.92 20.18
CA ILE A 391 29.41 -5.09 18.96
C ILE A 391 29.54 -5.97 17.72
N ALA A 392 30.46 -6.94 17.75
CA ALA A 392 30.65 -7.88 16.66
C ALA A 392 29.39 -8.73 16.41
N ILE A 393 28.71 -9.18 17.47
CA ILE A 393 27.46 -9.93 17.39
C ILE A 393 26.34 -9.06 16.81
N ALA A 394 26.18 -7.81 17.27
CA ALA A 394 25.18 -6.90 16.72
C ALA A 394 25.43 -6.59 15.24
N PHE A 395 26.69 -6.43 14.83
CA PHE A 395 27.05 -6.21 13.43
C PHE A 395 26.82 -7.46 12.59
N ALA A 396 27.19 -8.63 13.10
CA ALA A 396 26.90 -9.91 12.48
C ALA A 396 25.40 -10.13 12.30
N GLY A 397 24.57 -9.74 13.27
CA GLY A 397 23.10 -9.75 13.14
C GLY A 397 22.60 -8.81 12.03
N SER A 398 23.21 -7.63 11.89
CA SER A 398 22.89 -6.69 10.81
C SER A 398 23.22 -7.28 9.43
N VAL A 399 24.40 -7.89 9.29
CA VAL A 399 24.83 -8.55 8.05
C VAL A 399 23.97 -9.78 7.74
N ALA A 400 23.62 -10.57 8.75
CA ALA A 400 22.73 -11.73 8.61
C ALA A 400 21.37 -11.31 8.05
N LEU A 401 20.76 -10.26 8.60
CA LEU A 401 19.50 -9.73 8.11
C LEU A 401 19.64 -9.16 6.70
N LEU A 402 20.71 -8.42 6.41
CA LEU A 402 20.98 -7.95 5.05
C LEU A 402 21.04 -9.12 4.05
N ILE A 403 21.70 -10.23 4.39
CA ILE A 403 21.76 -11.42 3.55
C ILE A 403 20.36 -12.03 3.36
N ILE A 404 19.57 -12.17 4.42
CA ILE A 404 18.19 -12.65 4.33
C ILE A 404 17.40 -11.79 3.34
N TYR A 405 17.49 -10.46 3.46
CA TYR A 405 16.85 -9.54 2.53
C TYR A 405 17.31 -9.73 1.09
N LYS A 406 18.61 -9.87 0.84
CA LYS A 406 19.10 -10.07 -0.52
C LYS A 406 18.60 -11.38 -1.12
N VAL A 407 18.54 -12.44 -0.32
CA VAL A 407 17.99 -13.73 -0.75
C VAL A 407 16.49 -13.62 -1.02
N GLU A 408 15.72 -12.94 -0.16
CA GLU A 408 14.30 -12.68 -0.35
C GLU A 408 14.02 -11.80 -1.58
N HIS A 409 14.78 -10.70 -1.76
CA HIS A 409 14.69 -9.83 -2.93
C HIS A 409 15.05 -10.58 -4.20
N GLY A 410 16.10 -11.40 -4.19
CA GLY A 410 16.48 -12.25 -5.32
C GLY A 410 15.42 -13.29 -5.66
N ALA A 411 14.86 -13.96 -4.65
CA ALA A 411 13.77 -14.93 -4.85
C ALA A 411 12.51 -14.25 -5.39
N ASN A 412 12.12 -13.11 -4.82
CA ASN A 412 10.98 -12.32 -5.30
C ASN A 412 11.22 -11.74 -6.69
N PHE A 413 12.44 -11.31 -7.00
CA PHE A 413 12.85 -10.84 -8.33
C PHE A 413 12.68 -11.94 -9.38
N ILE A 414 13.08 -13.19 -9.07
CA ILE A 414 12.85 -14.33 -9.96
C ILE A 414 11.35 -14.67 -10.05
N TYR A 415 10.64 -14.67 -8.92
CA TYR A 415 9.25 -15.12 -8.86
C TYR A 415 8.25 -14.11 -9.45
N TYR A 416 8.29 -12.88 -8.95
CA TYR A 416 7.41 -11.77 -9.34
C TYR A 416 8.00 -10.89 -10.43
N ARG A 417 9.20 -11.18 -10.96
CA ARG A 417 9.87 -10.36 -11.97
C ARG A 417 10.29 -8.99 -11.41
N GLY A 418 11.21 -8.32 -12.08
CA GLY A 418 11.62 -6.96 -11.72
C GLY A 418 10.61 -5.90 -12.16
N GLN A 419 11.03 -4.64 -12.08
CA GLN A 419 10.25 -3.47 -12.49
C GLN A 419 9.98 -3.36 -14.00
N THR A 420 10.49 -4.28 -14.82
CA THR A 420 10.33 -4.26 -16.28
C THR A 420 8.88 -4.30 -16.75
N GLN A 421 7.96 -4.79 -15.93
CA GLN A 421 6.53 -4.82 -16.25
C GLN A 421 5.91 -3.43 -16.40
N PHE A 422 6.53 -2.40 -15.83
CA PHE A 422 6.09 -1.01 -15.98
C PHE A 422 6.17 -0.54 -17.43
N GLY A 423 7.00 -1.15 -18.28
CA GLY A 423 7.16 -0.64 -19.64
C GLY A 423 7.64 -1.66 -20.65
N THR A 424 7.50 -2.96 -20.42
CA THR A 424 7.99 -3.99 -21.37
C THR A 424 6.94 -5.04 -21.71
N ILE A 425 5.66 -4.83 -21.37
CA ILE A 425 4.57 -5.68 -21.86
C ILE A 425 4.23 -5.25 -23.29
N GLU A 426 4.87 -5.90 -24.26
CA GLU A 426 4.91 -5.46 -25.66
C GLU A 426 3.53 -5.25 -26.27
N ASN A 427 2.62 -6.21 -26.11
CA ASN A 427 1.32 -6.21 -26.76
C ASN A 427 0.24 -5.41 -26.00
N LEU A 428 0.63 -4.69 -24.94
CA LEU A 428 -0.18 -3.68 -24.29
C LEU A 428 0.23 -2.25 -24.70
N LYS A 429 1.37 -2.09 -25.40
CA LYS A 429 1.78 -0.81 -25.97
C LYS A 429 1.17 -0.65 -27.36
N ASN A 430 0.37 0.40 -27.56
CA ASN A 430 -0.26 0.72 -28.84
C ASN A 430 -0.90 -0.50 -29.53
N PRO A 431 -1.85 -1.18 -28.87
CA PRO A 431 -2.35 -2.45 -29.37
C PRO A 431 -3.31 -2.31 -30.56
N ASP A 432 -3.09 -3.10 -31.60
CA ASP A 432 -4.00 -3.23 -32.75
C ASP A 432 -5.36 -3.84 -32.37
N TRP A 433 -5.44 -4.53 -31.22
CA TRP A 433 -6.67 -5.13 -30.71
C TRP A 433 -7.57 -4.15 -29.95
N SER A 434 -7.09 -2.94 -29.63
CA SER A 434 -7.95 -1.92 -29.00
C SER A 434 -8.97 -1.39 -30.00
N HIS A 435 -10.15 -1.04 -29.51
CA HIS A 435 -11.21 -0.43 -30.32
C HIS A 435 -11.40 1.04 -29.93
N PRO A 436 -11.94 1.89 -30.83
CA PRO A 436 -12.09 3.32 -30.56
C PRO A 436 -13.07 3.65 -29.43
N GLU A 437 -14.04 2.78 -29.16
CA GLU A 437 -15.01 3.03 -28.08
C GLU A 437 -14.34 2.88 -26.70
N PRO A 438 -14.71 3.70 -25.70
CA PRO A 438 -14.18 3.54 -24.35
C PRO A 438 -14.58 2.21 -23.72
N PHE A 439 -13.57 1.49 -23.23
CA PHE A 439 -13.73 0.19 -22.58
C PHE A 439 -12.95 0.12 -21.27
N ARG A 440 -13.28 -0.88 -20.45
CA ARG A 440 -12.47 -1.31 -19.32
C ARG A 440 -11.76 -2.64 -19.59
N VAL A 441 -10.70 -2.89 -18.84
CA VAL A 441 -10.01 -4.17 -18.76
C VAL A 441 -10.07 -4.72 -17.34
N VAL A 442 -9.90 -6.04 -17.24
CA VAL A 442 -9.60 -6.75 -15.98
C VAL A 442 -8.37 -7.62 -16.18
N THR A 443 -7.57 -7.78 -15.14
CA THR A 443 -6.35 -8.58 -15.15
C THR A 443 -6.53 -9.85 -14.30
N LEU A 444 -6.35 -11.01 -14.93
CA LEU A 444 -6.21 -12.27 -14.20
C LEU A 444 -4.83 -12.29 -13.53
N ARG A 445 -4.81 -12.05 -12.22
CA ARG A 445 -3.60 -12.04 -11.41
C ARG A 445 -3.14 -13.47 -11.15
N HIS A 446 -2.22 -13.96 -11.98
CA HIS A 446 -1.37 -15.11 -11.65
C HIS A 446 0.06 -14.62 -11.47
N GLN A 447 0.39 -14.27 -10.22
CA GLN A 447 1.61 -13.54 -9.83
C GLN A 447 1.64 -12.12 -10.40
N GLN A 448 1.69 -11.96 -11.73
CA GLN A 448 1.90 -10.72 -12.48
C GLN A 448 1.43 -10.87 -13.93
N PRO A 449 0.92 -9.83 -14.62
CA PRO A 449 0.95 -8.43 -14.22
C PRO A 449 -0.09 -8.11 -13.15
N GLU A 450 0.12 -7.02 -12.43
CA GLU A 450 -0.85 -6.47 -11.48
C GLU A 450 -1.87 -5.59 -12.21
N PRO A 451 -3.15 -5.61 -11.81
CA PRO A 451 -4.22 -4.85 -12.44
C PRO A 451 -3.90 -3.38 -12.70
N GLU A 452 -3.30 -2.73 -11.72
CA GLU A 452 -3.04 -1.29 -11.68
C GLU A 452 -2.04 -0.83 -12.76
N LEU A 453 -1.24 -1.76 -13.29
CA LEU A 453 -0.30 -1.50 -14.38
C LEU A 453 -1.02 -1.06 -15.65
N ALA A 454 -2.17 -1.68 -15.96
CA ALA A 454 -2.92 -1.40 -17.17
C ALA A 454 -3.37 0.06 -17.24
N ALA A 455 -3.81 0.63 -16.12
CA ALA A 455 -4.17 2.04 -16.01
C ALA A 455 -2.95 2.96 -16.03
N ALA A 456 -1.97 2.68 -15.18
CA ALA A 456 -0.85 3.58 -14.95
C ALA A 456 0.09 3.68 -16.16
N PHE A 457 0.50 2.54 -16.71
CA PHE A 457 1.57 2.48 -17.70
C PHE A 457 1.08 2.25 -19.13
N TYR A 458 -0.07 1.60 -19.30
CA TYR A 458 -0.60 1.23 -20.61
C TYR A 458 -1.85 2.03 -21.03
N GLY A 459 -2.38 2.88 -20.15
CA GLY A 459 -3.45 3.82 -20.48
C GLY A 459 -4.84 3.21 -20.66
N PHE A 460 -5.08 1.98 -20.17
CA PHE A 460 -6.39 1.35 -20.21
C PHE A 460 -7.19 1.63 -18.94
N ASP A 461 -8.49 1.89 -19.05
CA ASP A 461 -9.33 1.96 -17.85
C ASP A 461 -9.44 0.57 -17.22
N THR A 462 -9.18 0.45 -15.92
CA THR A 462 -9.36 -0.82 -15.21
C THR A 462 -10.70 -0.84 -14.49
N TYR A 463 -11.32 -2.03 -14.44
CA TYR A 463 -12.43 -2.29 -13.51
C TYR A 463 -11.96 -2.96 -12.22
N ASP A 464 -10.72 -3.46 -12.21
CA ASP A 464 -10.07 -4.11 -11.08
C ASP A 464 -8.90 -3.27 -10.53
N GLY A 465 -8.43 -3.66 -9.34
CA GLY A 465 -7.30 -3.03 -8.65
C GLY A 465 -7.46 -2.95 -7.13
N THR A 466 -6.44 -2.41 -6.49
CA THR A 466 -6.43 -2.09 -5.06
C THR A 466 -7.13 -0.79 -4.84
N LEU A 467 -8.14 -0.84 -3.99
CA LEU A 467 -8.89 0.31 -3.53
C LEU A 467 -8.88 0.28 -2.00
N ASN A 468 -8.46 1.37 -1.38
CA ASN A 468 -8.47 1.57 0.06
C ASN A 468 -9.93 1.67 0.55
N LEU A 469 -10.72 2.56 -0.06
CA LEU A 469 -12.16 2.69 0.14
C LEU A 469 -12.89 2.56 -1.21
N ALA A 470 -13.60 1.45 -1.40
CA ALA A 470 -14.49 1.24 -2.55
C ALA A 470 -15.96 1.41 -2.15
N PRO A 471 -16.82 2.01 -3.00
CA PRO A 471 -18.26 2.07 -2.75
C PRO A 471 -18.84 0.68 -2.49
N ALA A 472 -19.76 0.56 -1.53
CA ALA A 472 -20.28 -0.74 -1.13
C ALA A 472 -20.89 -1.51 -2.31
N ALA A 473 -21.63 -0.81 -3.18
CA ALA A 473 -22.23 -1.40 -4.37
C ALA A 473 -21.19 -2.03 -5.33
N TYR A 474 -20.01 -1.41 -5.47
CA TYR A 474 -18.93 -1.99 -6.27
C TYR A 474 -18.41 -3.29 -5.62
N SER A 475 -18.14 -3.28 -4.32
CA SER A 475 -17.65 -4.48 -3.61
C SER A 475 -18.67 -5.62 -3.62
N ILE A 476 -19.96 -5.31 -3.41
CA ILE A 476 -21.05 -6.29 -3.49
C ILE A 476 -21.13 -6.88 -4.89
N TYR A 477 -21.09 -6.03 -5.92
CA TYR A 477 -21.12 -6.48 -7.31
C TYR A 477 -19.90 -7.35 -7.66
N TRP A 478 -18.72 -6.98 -7.17
CA TRP A 478 -17.50 -7.76 -7.38
C TRP A 478 -17.58 -9.14 -6.71
N HIS A 479 -17.90 -9.18 -5.43
CA HIS A 479 -17.88 -10.42 -4.64
C HIS A 479 -19.06 -11.35 -4.90
N HIS A 480 -20.25 -10.81 -5.17
CA HIS A 480 -21.47 -11.60 -5.32
C HIS A 480 -21.98 -11.66 -6.76
N GLY A 481 -21.56 -10.74 -7.63
CA GLY A 481 -21.92 -10.72 -9.04
C GLY A 481 -20.85 -11.36 -9.93
N ILE A 482 -19.62 -10.87 -9.84
CA ILE A 482 -18.51 -11.34 -10.68
C ILE A 482 -17.95 -12.66 -10.16
N LEU A 483 -17.54 -12.76 -8.89
CA LEU A 483 -16.91 -13.97 -8.37
C LEU A 483 -17.93 -15.10 -8.13
N ARG A 484 -17.57 -16.32 -8.54
CA ARG A 484 -18.33 -17.56 -8.31
C ARG A 484 -17.65 -18.33 -7.17
N GLY A 485 -18.33 -18.49 -6.03
CA GLY A 485 -17.85 -19.28 -4.89
C GLY A 485 -17.17 -18.46 -3.79
N LYS A 486 -16.41 -19.13 -2.91
CA LYS A 486 -15.62 -18.51 -1.82
C LYS A 486 -14.37 -17.79 -2.35
N GLY A 487 -14.54 -16.99 -3.39
CA GLY A 487 -13.46 -16.17 -3.93
C GLY A 487 -12.82 -15.35 -2.81
N THR A 488 -11.51 -15.45 -2.70
CA THR A 488 -10.65 -14.92 -1.63
C THR A 488 -11.19 -13.66 -0.97
N GLU A 489 -11.33 -13.70 0.36
CA GLU A 489 -11.83 -12.66 1.30
C GLU A 489 -10.99 -11.35 1.31
N GLY A 490 -10.48 -10.90 0.17
CA GLY A 490 -9.74 -9.65 0.05
C GLY A 490 -10.67 -8.51 -0.33
N PHE A 491 -10.59 -7.39 0.39
CA PHE A 491 -11.27 -6.12 0.09
C PHE A 491 -10.93 -5.50 -1.29
N PHE A 492 -10.09 -6.15 -2.07
CA PHE A 492 -9.55 -5.64 -3.31
C PHE A 492 -10.29 -6.30 -4.47
N GLY A 493 -10.92 -5.49 -5.32
CA GLY A 493 -11.59 -5.94 -6.53
C GLY A 493 -10.57 -6.48 -7.52
N ARG A 494 -10.06 -7.69 -7.28
CA ARG A 494 -8.98 -8.33 -8.04
C ARG A 494 -9.36 -9.75 -8.41
N LEU A 495 -9.08 -10.12 -9.66
CA LEU A 495 -9.28 -11.49 -10.12
C LEU A 495 -8.01 -12.30 -9.89
N THR A 496 -7.84 -12.87 -8.69
CA THR A 496 -6.66 -13.69 -8.35
C THR A 496 -6.86 -15.12 -8.78
N MET A 497 -5.95 -15.68 -9.56
CA MET A 497 -6.07 -17.04 -10.09
C MET A 497 -6.14 -18.09 -8.97
N ASP A 498 -7.21 -18.87 -8.95
CA ASP A 498 -7.32 -20.09 -8.15
C ASP A 498 -6.77 -21.31 -8.90
N ARG A 499 -5.77 -21.97 -8.31
CA ARG A 499 -5.11 -23.14 -8.93
C ARG A 499 -6.05 -24.31 -9.16
N GLN A 500 -7.15 -24.42 -8.42
CA GLN A 500 -8.10 -25.52 -8.59
C GLN A 500 -8.85 -25.48 -9.94
N TYR A 501 -8.84 -24.33 -10.63
CA TYR A 501 -9.47 -24.17 -11.95
C TYR A 501 -8.48 -24.30 -13.10
N PHE A 502 -7.25 -24.73 -12.83
CA PHE A 502 -6.24 -25.01 -13.85
C PHE A 502 -6.24 -26.49 -14.22
N SER A 503 -6.47 -26.82 -15.49
CA SER A 503 -6.42 -28.19 -16.03
C SER A 503 -5.91 -28.17 -17.47
N ASP A 504 -5.17 -29.21 -17.85
CA ASP A 504 -4.64 -29.40 -19.22
C ASP A 504 -3.81 -28.20 -19.74
N GLY A 505 -3.12 -27.51 -18.83
CA GLY A 505 -2.31 -26.33 -19.16
C GLY A 505 -3.11 -25.05 -19.39
N LEU A 506 -4.44 -25.08 -19.21
CA LEU A 506 -5.35 -23.96 -19.40
C LEU A 506 -6.07 -23.60 -18.10
N TYR A 507 -6.40 -22.32 -17.95
CA TYR A 507 -7.18 -21.84 -16.82
C TYR A 507 -8.66 -21.64 -17.19
N HIS A 508 -9.57 -22.29 -16.47
CA HIS A 508 -11.01 -22.22 -16.72
C HIS A 508 -11.67 -21.08 -15.93
N ILE A 509 -11.54 -19.86 -16.46
CA ILE A 509 -11.98 -18.61 -15.78
C ILE A 509 -13.46 -18.61 -15.39
N GLU A 510 -14.32 -19.27 -16.16
CA GLU A 510 -15.78 -19.31 -15.92
C GLU A 510 -16.15 -20.09 -14.64
N ARG A 511 -15.24 -20.90 -14.10
CA ARG A 511 -15.42 -21.53 -12.79
C ARG A 511 -15.23 -20.54 -11.64
N GLN A 512 -14.45 -19.48 -11.85
CA GLN A 512 -14.18 -18.44 -10.87
C GLN A 512 -15.00 -17.17 -11.08
N ALA A 513 -15.31 -16.80 -12.31
CA ALA A 513 -15.89 -15.51 -12.64
C ALA A 513 -17.08 -15.63 -13.60
N ASN A 514 -18.08 -14.78 -13.39
CA ASN A 514 -19.21 -14.58 -14.28
C ASN A 514 -18.84 -13.55 -15.34
N LEU A 515 -18.52 -14.02 -16.55
CA LEU A 515 -18.09 -13.17 -17.66
C LEU A 515 -19.19 -12.19 -18.12
N GLU A 516 -20.47 -12.55 -17.98
CA GLU A 516 -21.58 -11.63 -18.30
C GLU A 516 -21.61 -10.42 -17.35
N MET A 517 -21.26 -10.61 -16.08
CA MET A 517 -21.18 -9.49 -15.13
C MET A 517 -19.98 -8.58 -15.43
N LEU A 518 -18.89 -9.13 -15.97
CA LEU A 518 -17.80 -8.30 -16.49
C LEU A 518 -18.24 -7.47 -17.71
N LYS A 519 -18.98 -8.07 -18.65
CA LYS A 519 -19.55 -7.34 -19.80
C LYS A 519 -20.47 -6.20 -19.36
N ILE A 520 -21.32 -6.43 -18.37
CA ILE A 520 -22.20 -5.40 -17.81
C ILE A 520 -21.38 -4.24 -17.22
N ALA A 521 -20.22 -4.51 -16.62
CA ALA A 521 -19.28 -3.50 -16.12
C ALA A 521 -18.42 -2.82 -17.21
N ASN A 522 -18.79 -2.95 -18.50
CA ASN A 522 -18.05 -2.41 -19.65
C ASN A 522 -16.62 -2.98 -19.78
N VAL A 523 -16.38 -4.18 -19.25
CA VAL A 523 -15.10 -4.87 -19.46
C VAL A 523 -15.13 -5.53 -20.83
N ALA A 524 -14.27 -5.05 -21.73
CA ALA A 524 -14.13 -5.60 -23.07
C ALA A 524 -12.98 -6.61 -23.18
N PHE A 525 -11.95 -6.50 -22.33
CA PHE A 525 -10.80 -7.37 -22.40
C PHE A 525 -10.35 -7.92 -21.04
N ILE A 526 -9.82 -9.14 -21.07
CA ILE A 526 -9.13 -9.78 -19.96
C ILE A 526 -7.64 -9.92 -20.30
N ILE A 527 -6.79 -9.30 -19.49
CA ILE A 527 -5.33 -9.43 -19.57
C ILE A 527 -4.93 -10.61 -18.69
N SER A 528 -4.14 -11.54 -19.22
CA SER A 528 -3.73 -12.74 -18.50
C SER A 528 -2.29 -13.13 -18.78
N PRO A 529 -1.49 -13.48 -17.76
CA PRO A 529 -0.14 -14.01 -17.96
C PRO A 529 -0.11 -15.50 -18.36
N ILE A 530 -1.26 -16.17 -18.34
CA ILE A 530 -1.42 -17.59 -18.70
C ILE A 530 -2.59 -17.76 -19.69
N ALA A 531 -2.60 -18.88 -20.40
CA ALA A 531 -3.69 -19.18 -21.32
C ALA A 531 -4.99 -19.51 -20.56
N ILE A 532 -6.10 -18.95 -21.05
CA ILE A 532 -7.46 -19.14 -20.53
C ILE A 532 -8.24 -20.01 -21.51
N SER A 533 -9.02 -20.95 -20.98
CA SER A 533 -10.05 -21.70 -21.72
C SER A 533 -11.43 -21.15 -21.38
N SER A 534 -12.17 -20.73 -22.41
CA SER A 534 -13.57 -20.28 -22.32
C SER A 534 -14.18 -20.24 -23.72
N ASN A 535 -15.46 -20.61 -23.82
CA ASN A 535 -16.22 -20.50 -25.06
C ASN A 535 -16.68 -19.06 -25.36
N ASN A 536 -16.60 -18.17 -24.36
CA ASN A 536 -17.09 -16.80 -24.43
C ASN A 536 -15.96 -15.76 -24.57
N LEU A 537 -14.73 -16.23 -24.79
CA LEU A 537 -13.54 -15.39 -24.91
C LEU A 537 -12.85 -15.65 -26.25
N HIS A 538 -12.47 -14.57 -26.93
CA HIS A 538 -11.68 -14.64 -28.16
C HIS A 538 -10.25 -14.14 -27.89
N LEU A 539 -9.24 -14.95 -28.16
CA LEU A 539 -7.84 -14.53 -28.04
C LEU A 539 -7.50 -13.52 -29.13
N VAL A 540 -7.26 -12.26 -28.76
CA VAL A 540 -6.91 -11.18 -29.70
C VAL A 540 -5.40 -10.89 -29.74
N SER A 541 -4.67 -11.26 -28.68
CA SER A 541 -3.22 -11.10 -28.64
C SER A 541 -2.61 -12.06 -27.64
N GLY A 542 -1.42 -12.61 -27.92
CA GLY A 542 -0.78 -13.56 -27.02
C GLY A 542 0.69 -13.86 -27.37
N PRO A 543 1.43 -14.49 -26.44
CA PRO A 543 2.71 -15.10 -26.77
C PRO A 543 2.52 -16.30 -27.72
N LYS A 544 3.50 -16.54 -28.60
CA LYS A 544 3.48 -17.67 -29.55
C LYS A 544 3.63 -19.04 -28.88
N THR A 545 4.29 -19.06 -27.72
CA THR A 545 4.58 -20.28 -26.97
C THR A 545 4.01 -20.17 -25.56
N ALA A 546 3.52 -21.29 -25.03
CA ALA A 546 3.08 -21.36 -23.65
C ALA A 546 4.21 -20.97 -22.66
N PRO A 547 3.88 -20.35 -21.52
CA PRO A 547 4.85 -20.07 -20.47
C PRO A 547 5.52 -21.36 -19.96
N VAL A 548 6.82 -21.31 -19.73
CA VAL A 548 7.56 -22.43 -19.11
C VAL A 548 7.05 -22.65 -17.69
N GLN A 549 6.69 -23.90 -17.39
CA GLN A 549 6.21 -24.35 -16.09
C GLN A 549 7.33 -25.08 -15.32
N LEU A 550 7.12 -25.27 -14.02
CA LEU A 550 8.12 -25.95 -13.17
C LEU A 550 8.34 -27.41 -13.60
N GLN A 551 7.30 -28.07 -14.12
CA GLN A 551 7.34 -29.43 -14.65
C GLN A 551 8.26 -29.57 -15.89
N ASP A 552 8.55 -28.47 -16.58
CA ASP A 552 9.49 -28.45 -17.73
C ASP A 552 10.97 -28.45 -17.28
N GLY A 553 11.22 -28.56 -15.97
CA GLY A 553 12.54 -28.59 -15.34
C GLY A 553 12.93 -27.27 -14.67
N LEU A 554 13.45 -27.36 -13.44
CA LEU A 554 13.82 -26.21 -12.61
C LEU A 554 14.77 -25.22 -13.32
N ARG A 555 15.79 -25.72 -14.02
CA ARG A 555 16.75 -24.87 -14.74
C ARG A 555 16.08 -24.04 -15.83
N LYS A 556 15.24 -24.68 -16.66
CA LYS A 556 14.51 -24.02 -17.74
C LYS A 556 13.52 -23.00 -17.18
N TYR A 557 12.82 -23.36 -16.11
CA TYR A 557 11.89 -22.48 -15.41
C TYR A 557 12.60 -21.24 -14.82
N VAL A 558 13.69 -21.42 -14.09
CA VAL A 558 14.46 -20.30 -13.49
C VAL A 558 15.04 -19.40 -14.58
N TRP A 559 15.60 -19.97 -15.65
CA TRP A 559 16.11 -19.19 -16.78
C TRP A 559 15.01 -18.37 -17.45
N TYR A 560 13.87 -18.99 -17.76
CA TYR A 560 12.70 -18.31 -18.30
C TYR A 560 12.26 -17.13 -17.41
N ARG A 561 12.19 -17.37 -16.09
CA ARG A 561 11.84 -16.35 -15.10
C ARG A 561 12.82 -15.19 -15.05
N LEU A 562 14.12 -15.48 -15.05
CA LEU A 562 15.17 -14.47 -15.07
C LEU A 562 15.09 -13.60 -16.33
N MET A 563 14.93 -14.21 -17.51
CA MET A 563 14.77 -13.48 -18.76
C MET A 563 13.50 -12.63 -18.75
N LYS A 564 12.39 -13.15 -18.21
CA LYS A 564 11.14 -12.39 -18.00
C LYS A 564 11.28 -11.23 -17.01
N ALA A 565 12.22 -11.32 -16.08
CA ALA A 565 12.52 -10.25 -15.14
C ALA A 565 13.29 -9.10 -15.80
N LEU A 566 14.12 -9.41 -16.80
CA LEU A 566 14.86 -8.43 -17.62
C LEU A 566 14.02 -7.89 -18.79
N HIS A 567 13.07 -8.68 -19.29
CA HIS A 567 12.16 -8.28 -20.37
C HIS A 567 10.85 -9.06 -20.30
N TYR A 568 9.74 -8.38 -20.03
CA TYR A 568 8.47 -9.08 -19.76
C TYR A 568 7.88 -9.76 -21.00
N GLY A 569 8.00 -9.18 -22.20
CA GLY A 569 7.44 -9.70 -23.44
C GLY A 569 5.90 -9.64 -23.49
N LYS A 570 5.25 -10.58 -24.20
CA LYS A 570 3.78 -10.57 -24.39
C LYS A 570 3.00 -11.26 -23.26
N VAL A 571 1.77 -10.76 -23.04
CA VAL A 571 0.70 -11.40 -22.24
C VAL A 571 -0.42 -11.91 -23.16
N TYR A 572 -1.29 -12.77 -22.66
CA TYR A 572 -2.54 -13.09 -23.35
C TYR A 572 -3.56 -11.98 -23.12
N VAL A 573 -4.29 -11.60 -24.18
CA VAL A 573 -5.39 -10.63 -24.14
C VAL A 573 -6.59 -11.29 -24.81
N TYR A 574 -7.67 -11.41 -24.06
CA TYR A 574 -8.91 -12.03 -24.50
C TYR A 574 -10.01 -10.98 -24.59
N ALA A 575 -10.72 -10.92 -25.72
CA ALA A 575 -11.90 -10.09 -25.89
C ALA A 575 -13.14 -10.82 -25.37
N LEU A 576 -14.00 -10.09 -24.67
CA LEU A 576 -15.38 -10.49 -24.38
C LEU A 576 -16.28 -10.01 -25.53
N ALA A 577 -17.21 -10.87 -25.96
CA ALA A 577 -18.21 -10.48 -26.95
C ALA A 577 -19.24 -9.51 -26.35
N ASP A 578 -19.54 -8.43 -27.08
CA ASP A 578 -20.63 -7.49 -26.80
C ASP A 578 -20.69 -6.91 -25.37
N PRO A 579 -19.60 -6.31 -24.85
CA PRO A 579 -19.66 -5.59 -23.57
C PRO A 579 -20.65 -4.43 -23.63
N LEU A 580 -21.31 -4.10 -22.52
CA LEU A 580 -22.14 -2.90 -22.48
C LEU A 580 -21.27 -1.66 -22.70
N PRO A 581 -21.73 -0.67 -23.48
CA PRO A 581 -21.00 0.58 -23.65
C PRO A 581 -20.80 1.32 -22.34
N ARG A 582 -19.77 2.19 -22.27
CA ARG A 582 -19.54 3.04 -21.10
C ARG A 582 -20.72 3.95 -20.78
N VAL A 583 -21.44 4.39 -21.83
CA VAL A 583 -22.68 5.15 -21.75
C VAL A 583 -23.66 4.62 -22.78
N PHE A 584 -24.90 4.38 -22.37
CA PHE A 584 -25.93 3.87 -23.27
C PHE A 584 -27.33 4.38 -22.88
N ALA A 585 -28.23 4.40 -23.86
CA ALA A 585 -29.66 4.61 -23.63
C ALA A 585 -30.30 3.30 -23.15
N ALA A 586 -31.11 3.38 -22.10
CA ALA A 586 -31.88 2.24 -21.65
C ALA A 586 -32.96 1.86 -22.67
N GLN A 587 -33.08 0.57 -22.97
CA GLN A 587 -34.12 0.04 -23.86
C GLN A 587 -35.37 -0.42 -23.11
N ARG A 588 -35.22 -0.81 -21.83
CA ARG A 588 -36.30 -1.24 -20.94
C ARG A 588 -36.06 -0.71 -19.53
N ILE A 589 -37.13 -0.46 -18.78
CA ILE A 589 -37.07 -0.17 -17.34
C ILE A 589 -37.68 -1.37 -16.62
N HIS A 590 -36.95 -1.90 -15.64
CA HIS A 590 -37.44 -2.91 -14.74
C HIS A 590 -37.34 -2.41 -13.31
N ARG A 591 -38.39 -2.62 -12.51
CA ARG A 591 -38.42 -2.21 -11.11
C ARG A 591 -38.50 -3.43 -10.22
N VAL A 592 -37.68 -3.43 -9.17
CA VAL A 592 -37.71 -4.42 -8.10
C VAL A 592 -38.15 -3.75 -6.81
N LYS A 593 -38.79 -4.53 -5.93
CA LYS A 593 -39.27 -4.05 -4.64
C LYS A 593 -38.10 -3.49 -3.81
N SER A 594 -38.36 -2.45 -3.02
CA SER A 594 -37.34 -1.91 -2.10
C SER A 594 -36.79 -2.93 -1.10
N ALA A 595 -37.57 -3.98 -0.79
CA ALA A 595 -37.16 -5.08 0.09
C ALA A 595 -36.32 -6.17 -0.60
N THR A 596 -36.10 -6.09 -1.93
CA THR A 596 -35.28 -7.07 -2.66
C THR A 596 -33.84 -7.04 -2.16
N THR A 597 -33.33 -8.21 -1.81
CA THR A 597 -31.96 -8.35 -1.31
C THR A 597 -30.93 -8.02 -2.40
N GLU A 598 -29.72 -7.66 -2.00
CA GLU A 598 -28.63 -7.34 -2.94
C GLU A 598 -28.33 -8.51 -3.91
N ILE A 599 -28.40 -9.75 -3.42
CA ILE A 599 -28.17 -10.96 -4.22
C ILE A 599 -29.30 -11.17 -5.24
N GLU A 600 -30.55 -10.98 -4.85
CA GLU A 600 -31.69 -11.06 -5.78
C GLU A 600 -31.66 -9.95 -6.83
N LEU A 601 -31.24 -8.74 -6.43
CA LEU A 601 -31.01 -7.64 -7.36
C LEU A 601 -29.92 -8.02 -8.37
N LEU A 602 -28.79 -8.58 -7.94
CA LEU A 602 -27.71 -9.03 -8.83
C LEU A 602 -28.17 -10.11 -9.81
N LYS A 603 -28.97 -11.08 -9.37
CA LYS A 603 -29.58 -12.08 -10.27
C LYS A 603 -30.44 -11.42 -11.35
N THR A 604 -31.21 -10.40 -10.97
CA THR A 604 -32.06 -9.64 -11.89
C THR A 604 -31.22 -8.82 -12.88
N VAL A 605 -30.16 -8.15 -12.39
CA VAL A 605 -29.21 -7.38 -13.21
C VAL A 605 -28.50 -8.28 -14.20
N SER A 606 -27.97 -9.44 -13.78
CA SER A 606 -27.27 -10.39 -14.65
C SER A 606 -28.14 -10.85 -15.82
N ARG A 607 -29.46 -10.95 -15.62
CA ARG A 607 -30.41 -11.39 -16.66
C ARG A 607 -30.84 -10.25 -17.60
N LEU A 608 -31.09 -9.06 -17.07
CA LEU A 608 -31.78 -7.99 -17.80
C LEU A 608 -30.83 -6.91 -18.34
N ALA A 609 -29.74 -6.60 -17.64
CA ALA A 609 -28.82 -5.53 -18.02
C ALA A 609 -28.12 -5.74 -19.38
N PRO A 610 -27.76 -6.98 -19.82
CA PRO A 610 -27.18 -7.20 -21.15
C PRO A 610 -28.05 -6.67 -22.29
N HIS A 611 -29.38 -6.69 -22.11
CA HIS A 611 -30.35 -6.12 -23.06
C HIS A 611 -30.60 -4.63 -22.84
N ARG A 612 -29.61 -3.90 -22.30
CA ARG A 612 -29.70 -2.47 -21.95
C ARG A 612 -30.92 -2.14 -21.08
N THR A 613 -31.33 -3.06 -20.21
CA THR A 613 -32.41 -2.80 -19.24
C THR A 613 -31.88 -2.05 -18.03
N ALA A 614 -32.61 -1.01 -17.64
CA ALA A 614 -32.40 -0.23 -16.43
C ALA A 614 -33.17 -0.87 -15.26
N VAL A 615 -32.46 -1.53 -14.35
CA VAL A 615 -33.01 -2.18 -13.16
C VAL A 615 -32.91 -1.24 -11.96
N PHE A 616 -34.07 -0.79 -11.47
CA PHE A 616 -34.21 0.12 -10.33
C PHE A 616 -34.82 -0.57 -9.11
N GLN A 617 -34.42 -0.14 -7.92
CA GLN A 617 -35.17 -0.40 -6.70
C GLN A 617 -36.29 0.65 -6.56
N ASP A 618 -37.47 0.25 -6.09
CA ASP A 618 -38.69 1.09 -6.02
C ASP A 618 -38.53 2.41 -5.25
N ASN A 619 -37.50 2.55 -4.41
CA ASN A 619 -37.16 3.79 -3.71
C ASN A 619 -36.55 4.88 -4.63
N ALA A 620 -36.27 4.58 -5.90
CA ALA A 620 -35.81 5.56 -6.87
C ALA A 620 -36.94 6.54 -7.27
N LYS A 621 -37.09 7.62 -6.48
CA LYS A 621 -38.14 8.66 -6.58
C LYS A 621 -38.33 9.28 -7.98
N ILE A 622 -37.40 9.09 -8.90
CA ILE A 622 -37.25 9.90 -10.13
C ILE A 622 -38.08 9.35 -11.32
N ILE A 623 -38.54 8.09 -11.28
CA ILE A 623 -39.01 7.39 -12.50
C ILE A 623 -40.55 7.33 -12.61
N SER A 624 -41.31 7.90 -11.67
CA SER A 624 -42.78 7.85 -11.72
C SER A 624 -43.38 8.45 -13.01
N LYS A 625 -42.63 9.31 -13.72
CA LYS A 625 -43.07 10.00 -14.94
C LYS A 625 -42.62 9.38 -16.28
N SER A 626 -41.65 8.46 -16.30
CA SER A 626 -41.19 7.82 -17.56
C SER A 626 -41.81 6.43 -17.73
N ARG A 627 -43.13 6.37 -17.98
CA ARG A 627 -43.79 5.09 -18.28
C ARG A 627 -43.43 4.57 -19.68
N ASP A 628 -43.17 5.48 -20.62
CA ASP A 628 -42.76 5.14 -21.97
C ASP A 628 -41.27 5.47 -22.15
N LEU A 629 -40.46 4.45 -22.39
CA LEU A 629 -39.11 4.66 -22.89
C LEU A 629 -39.21 5.10 -24.35
N LYS A 630 -38.43 6.12 -24.65
CA LYS A 630 -38.54 6.91 -25.86
C LYS A 630 -37.23 6.79 -26.65
N SER A 631 -37.26 7.14 -27.94
CA SER A 631 -36.10 6.95 -28.82
C SER A 631 -34.94 7.86 -28.37
N MET A 632 -33.80 7.26 -28.03
CA MET A 632 -32.59 7.98 -27.64
C MET A 632 -31.33 7.25 -28.08
N HIS A 633 -30.38 8.00 -28.63
CA HIS A 633 -29.09 7.49 -29.08
C HIS A 633 -27.93 8.28 -28.46
N VAL A 634 -26.90 7.57 -28.01
CA VAL A 634 -25.64 8.20 -27.59
C VAL A 634 -24.81 8.42 -28.85
N ARG A 635 -24.39 9.67 -29.08
CA ARG A 635 -23.59 10.05 -30.26
C ARG A 635 -22.11 10.01 -29.93
N THR A 636 -21.71 10.71 -28.87
CA THR A 636 -20.31 10.78 -28.43
C THR A 636 -20.21 10.79 -26.91
N PHE A 637 -19.05 10.36 -26.42
CA PHE A 637 -18.70 10.36 -25.01
C PHE A 637 -17.26 10.83 -24.85
N SER A 638 -17.02 11.69 -23.87
CA SER A 638 -15.68 12.10 -23.49
C SER A 638 -15.52 12.17 -21.98
N LYS A 639 -14.32 11.83 -21.51
CA LYS A 639 -13.92 12.10 -20.12
C LYS A 639 -13.69 13.60 -19.98
N ALA A 640 -14.13 14.17 -18.88
CA ALA A 640 -13.89 15.55 -18.49
C ALA A 640 -13.24 15.59 -17.11
N VAL A 641 -12.59 16.70 -16.76
CA VAL A 641 -12.14 16.94 -15.39
C VAL A 641 -13.33 16.78 -14.45
N ASN A 642 -13.17 15.94 -13.42
CA ASN A 642 -14.26 15.60 -12.50
C ASN A 642 -15.50 14.97 -13.12
N GLY A 643 -15.45 14.35 -14.29
CA GLY A 643 -16.61 13.61 -14.79
C GLY A 643 -16.61 13.29 -16.27
N TYR A 644 -17.78 13.45 -16.89
CA TYR A 644 -18.05 12.95 -18.24
C TYR A 644 -18.99 13.88 -18.98
N ASP A 645 -18.76 14.03 -20.28
CA ASP A 645 -19.66 14.72 -21.19
C ASP A 645 -20.19 13.73 -22.22
N VAL A 646 -21.50 13.80 -22.45
CA VAL A 646 -22.22 12.89 -23.33
C VAL A 646 -23.03 13.73 -24.30
N THR A 647 -22.79 13.52 -25.59
CA THR A 647 -23.68 14.05 -26.63
C THR A 647 -24.69 12.98 -26.98
N ILE A 648 -25.95 13.36 -27.00
CA ILE A 648 -27.08 12.46 -27.23
C ILE A 648 -28.02 13.05 -28.27
N ASP A 649 -28.80 12.17 -28.87
CA ASP A 649 -29.95 12.52 -29.69
C ASP A 649 -31.18 11.90 -29.03
N ALA A 650 -31.98 12.74 -28.38
CA ALA A 650 -33.13 12.34 -27.58
C ALA A 650 -34.39 13.07 -28.05
N PRO A 651 -34.86 12.86 -29.29
CA PRO A 651 -36.01 13.59 -29.85
C PRO A 651 -37.24 13.45 -28.96
N ASP A 652 -37.43 12.26 -28.41
CA ASP A 652 -38.54 11.91 -27.55
C ASP A 652 -38.13 11.92 -26.05
N GLY A 653 -36.84 12.00 -25.72
CA GLY A 653 -36.32 11.82 -24.37
C GLY A 653 -36.00 10.36 -24.06
N GLY A 654 -35.61 10.05 -22.82
CA GLY A 654 -35.23 8.68 -22.45
C GLY A 654 -34.52 8.56 -21.12
N VAL A 655 -33.93 7.40 -20.85
CA VAL A 655 -33.09 7.16 -19.67
C VAL A 655 -31.65 6.92 -20.11
N LEU A 656 -30.75 7.81 -19.72
CA LEU A 656 -29.33 7.72 -20.03
C LEU A 656 -28.63 7.02 -18.88
N ILE A 657 -27.87 5.97 -19.18
CA ILE A 657 -27.10 5.21 -18.19
C ILE A 657 -25.61 5.47 -18.41
N LEU A 658 -24.92 5.82 -17.33
CA LEU A 658 -23.46 5.93 -17.28
C LEU A 658 -22.94 4.79 -16.40
N ASN A 659 -22.02 4.00 -16.97
CA ASN A 659 -21.41 2.85 -16.30
C ASN A 659 -20.31 3.31 -15.33
N VAL A 660 -20.73 3.97 -14.26
CA VAL A 660 -19.91 4.45 -13.14
C VAL A 660 -20.73 4.29 -11.86
N PRO A 661 -20.13 3.78 -10.77
CA PRO A 661 -20.85 3.62 -9.51
C PRO A 661 -21.43 4.93 -8.99
N TYR A 662 -22.69 4.88 -8.57
CA TYR A 662 -23.35 6.03 -7.97
C TYR A 662 -22.73 6.37 -6.60
N LEU A 663 -22.48 7.67 -6.41
CA LEU A 663 -22.14 8.30 -5.14
C LEU A 663 -22.92 9.62 -5.06
N SER A 664 -23.27 10.05 -3.85
CA SER A 664 -24.07 11.26 -3.61
C SER A 664 -23.41 12.56 -4.07
N PHE A 665 -22.13 12.54 -4.41
CA PHE A 665 -21.36 13.70 -4.88
C PHE A 665 -21.46 13.93 -6.39
N TRP A 666 -22.08 13.01 -7.14
CA TRP A 666 -22.34 13.21 -8.57
C TRP A 666 -23.50 14.18 -8.78
N LYS A 667 -23.32 15.09 -9.75
CA LYS A 667 -24.33 15.99 -10.28
C LYS A 667 -24.42 15.81 -11.78
N ALA A 668 -25.61 15.97 -12.34
CA ALA A 668 -25.80 15.93 -13.78
C ALA A 668 -26.56 17.17 -14.25
N THR A 669 -26.21 17.69 -15.42
CA THR A 669 -26.91 18.81 -16.05
C THR A 669 -27.13 18.54 -17.54
N ASP A 670 -28.21 19.07 -18.10
CA ASP A 670 -28.40 19.07 -19.55
C ASP A 670 -27.55 20.18 -20.23
N GLY A 671 -27.59 20.23 -21.57
CA GLY A 671 -26.92 21.28 -22.35
C GLY A 671 -27.43 22.71 -22.13
N LYS A 672 -28.54 22.89 -21.42
CA LYS A 672 -29.09 24.20 -21.02
C LYS A 672 -28.70 24.57 -19.57
N GLY A 673 -27.97 23.69 -18.87
CA GLY A 673 -27.57 23.88 -17.47
C GLY A 673 -28.63 23.45 -16.45
N ASN A 674 -29.75 22.85 -16.87
CA ASN A 674 -30.77 22.38 -15.93
C ASN A 674 -30.25 21.15 -15.18
N SER A 675 -30.44 21.12 -13.85
CA SER A 675 -30.05 19.97 -13.04
C SER A 675 -30.91 18.75 -13.36
N LEU A 676 -30.25 17.62 -13.63
CA LEU A 676 -30.87 16.33 -13.86
C LEU A 676 -30.67 15.44 -12.62
N PRO A 677 -31.76 14.97 -11.97
CA PRO A 677 -31.64 14.06 -10.84
C PRO A 677 -30.98 12.74 -11.23
N ILE A 678 -29.96 12.33 -10.47
CA ILE A 678 -29.24 11.07 -10.69
C ILE A 678 -29.88 9.97 -9.83
N SER A 679 -30.05 8.78 -10.41
CA SER A 679 -30.48 7.57 -9.70
C SER A 679 -29.47 6.44 -9.85
N PRO A 680 -29.17 5.66 -8.79
CA PRO A 680 -28.45 4.40 -8.93
C PRO A 680 -29.28 3.42 -9.77
N VAL A 681 -28.62 2.68 -10.67
CA VAL A 681 -29.26 1.68 -11.53
C VAL A 681 -28.31 0.51 -11.73
N ASN A 682 -28.84 -0.70 -11.91
CA ASN A 682 -28.04 -1.91 -12.13
C ASN A 682 -26.93 -2.14 -11.08
N MET A 683 -27.09 -1.61 -9.87
CA MET A 683 -26.14 -1.58 -8.75
C MET A 683 -24.85 -0.76 -8.99
N ILE A 684 -24.17 -0.95 -10.13
CA ILE A 684 -22.88 -0.32 -10.44
C ILE A 684 -22.94 0.85 -11.42
N HIS A 685 -24.13 1.23 -11.87
CA HIS A 685 -24.33 2.34 -12.79
C HIS A 685 -25.10 3.48 -12.12
N MET A 686 -25.08 4.63 -12.78
CA MET A 686 -25.98 5.73 -12.49
C MET A 686 -26.77 6.11 -13.73
N SER A 687 -27.93 6.72 -13.53
CA SER A 687 -28.81 7.12 -14.61
C SER A 687 -29.41 8.50 -14.40
N VAL A 688 -29.82 9.13 -15.50
CA VAL A 688 -30.64 10.34 -15.51
C VAL A 688 -31.79 10.18 -16.48
N VAL A 689 -32.92 10.80 -16.16
CA VAL A 689 -34.05 10.93 -17.09
C VAL A 689 -33.83 12.17 -17.93
N VAL A 690 -33.83 12.00 -19.24
CA VAL A 690 -33.56 13.04 -20.23
C VAL A 690 -34.88 13.45 -20.89
N GLN A 691 -35.10 14.76 -21.01
CA GLN A 691 -36.28 15.33 -21.66
C GLN A 691 -36.17 15.29 -23.20
N PRO A 692 -37.30 15.36 -23.92
CA PRO A 692 -37.33 15.54 -25.38
C PRO A 692 -36.45 16.71 -25.84
N GLY A 693 -35.70 16.51 -26.92
CA GLY A 693 -34.86 17.52 -27.56
C GLY A 693 -33.53 17.82 -26.85
N THR A 694 -33.20 17.15 -25.75
CA THR A 694 -31.89 17.30 -25.11
C THR A 694 -30.79 16.76 -26.01
N LYS A 695 -29.75 17.58 -26.23
CA LYS A 695 -28.61 17.25 -27.10
C LYS A 695 -27.35 16.83 -26.36
N SER A 696 -27.23 17.19 -25.08
CA SER A 696 -26.07 16.85 -24.28
C SER A 696 -26.41 16.73 -22.80
N VAL A 697 -25.64 15.90 -22.12
CA VAL A 697 -25.68 15.70 -20.67
C VAL A 697 -24.26 15.71 -20.14
N SER A 698 -24.05 16.45 -19.07
CA SER A 698 -22.77 16.55 -18.36
C SER A 698 -22.90 15.95 -16.98
N PHE A 699 -22.03 15.00 -16.63
CA PHE A 699 -21.89 14.45 -15.28
C PHE A 699 -20.65 15.06 -14.62
N ARG A 700 -20.80 15.57 -13.39
CA ARG A 700 -19.71 16.16 -12.61
C ARG A 700 -19.73 15.66 -11.17
N TYR A 701 -18.62 15.11 -10.73
CA TYR A 701 -18.34 14.75 -9.36
C TYR A 701 -17.85 15.98 -8.60
N ARG A 702 -18.50 16.30 -7.48
CA ARG A 702 -18.15 17.44 -6.64
C ARG A 702 -18.30 17.06 -5.17
N ARG A 703 -17.27 16.40 -4.63
CA ARG A 703 -17.16 16.20 -3.18
C ARG A 703 -16.71 17.52 -2.54
N PRO A 704 -17.31 17.96 -1.42
CA PRO A 704 -16.82 19.15 -0.71
C PRO A 704 -15.35 18.98 -0.34
N THR A 705 -14.53 20.00 -0.61
CA THR A 705 -13.10 20.05 -0.28
C THR A 705 -12.84 20.97 0.92
N LEU A 706 -11.69 20.82 1.56
CA LEU A 706 -11.16 21.77 2.52
C LEU A 706 -10.19 22.79 1.89
N ARG A 707 -9.67 22.48 0.70
CA ARG A 707 -8.83 23.38 -0.12
C ARG A 707 -9.60 24.53 -0.73
#